data_AF-A0A1W2HBX1-F1
#
_entry.id   AF-A0A1W2HBX1-F1
#
_cell.length_a   1.000
_cell.length_b   1.000
_cell.length_c   1.000
_cell.angle_alpha   90.00
_cell.angle_beta   90.00
_cell.angle_gamma   90.00
#
_symmetry.space_group_name_H-M   'P 1'
#
loop_
_entity.id
_entity.type
_entity.pdbx_description
1 polymer ?
#
loop_
_entity_poly.entity_id
_entity_poly.type
_entity_poly.pdbx_seq_one_letter_code
_entity_poly.pdbx_strand_id
1 'polypeptide(L)'
;MFMPKRKLTGFLTAAMLLLIAGILVFRQSDQVDFSTEVKPILNKNCISCHGGVKKNGGFSVLFEEEALALTKSGVAAIIPGDPKNSELIKRLHEEDPELRMPYHRASLTDEEIQTLHKWIKQGAKWGKHWAYTPVEKPKLNWTNQKAGFSDSKKQYQGIDFFVHEKQKENKLTFSEEEDSKKLLRRVSLDITGLPPTEALQNDWLTGKITYEQLVDRLLDSPSFGEKWASWWLDLARYADTKGYERDVSRTMWKYRDWVIKAFNEDKPFDEFTIEQLAGDLLPNPTQEQLIATAFHRNTMNNDEGGTQDEEFRVAAVLDRVNTTFEVWQSTTMACVQCHSHPYDPFKHEEYFQLTAFFNNTRDEDTHDEEPKLRFYEGEDLEKISSILSWVNSNGSQKQAEALHDFFNFREPKYHAHLCEDFVNGELIDTKWLGLWHDGSCYLRNVDTQGADQLLMHYNSGLDGTKISIRNGGPEGEILSQFTIDKTSNVTKSFPFKKLTAPVDLYIEADNPKASPQQSTSAVTWFAFVNSLPGKEQKGYQEINDRFYSVLKSKVPSLPIIIENPSFMQRKTHVFERGNWLLHGEEVKPKTPEALNAWNPEWPNNRLGLAYWLTDIENPLTSRTLVNRIWDQLFGRGLISSIEDMGTQSEAPSHPELLDFLSYNFMNEMDWSIKKLIKTIVLSKTYRQKSTLSPELYQQDPRNKWYARGPRIRLSSEQIRDQALYVSGLLSPEMYGPPVMPFQPEGIWETVYNGESWKLSEGEDKHRRAVYTFLKRTSPYPSFITFDAGSREVCVSKRIVTNTPLQALVTLNDPVFLEAAFHLGQKMKNYSDNDSLKGIAFGYELCVISSISQSKMEILHSLYKEALSEYEKKPELIAELIPDEANENSAELAAFTVVANALLNLDEFLTKP
;
A
#
# COMPACT_ATOMS: atom_id res chain seq x y z
N MET A 1 77.65 32.03 -3.24
CA MET A 1 78.01 30.68 -2.79
C MET A 1 77.21 29.68 -3.63
N PHE A 2 77.86 29.09 -4.64
CA PHE A 2 77.21 28.23 -5.62
C PHE A 2 76.84 26.88 -4.98
N MET A 3 75.55 26.56 -4.87
CA MET A 3 75.12 25.19 -4.60
C MET A 3 75.62 24.31 -5.76
N PRO A 4 76.34 23.20 -5.48
CA PRO A 4 76.89 22.36 -6.53
C PRO A 4 75.75 21.73 -7.33
N LYS A 5 75.79 21.90 -8.66
CA LYS A 5 74.80 21.38 -9.64
C LYS A 5 74.43 19.90 -9.44
N ARG A 6 75.29 19.09 -8.80
CA ARG A 6 75.03 17.68 -8.45
C ARG A 6 73.96 17.45 -7.37
N LYS A 7 73.74 18.39 -6.45
CA LYS A 7 72.69 18.25 -5.41
C LYS A 7 71.30 18.64 -5.91
N LEU A 8 71.22 19.56 -6.87
CA LEU A 8 69.96 19.99 -7.49
C LEU A 8 69.39 18.90 -8.42
N THR A 9 70.25 18.22 -9.18
CA THR A 9 69.83 17.08 -10.01
C THR A 9 69.34 15.91 -9.17
N GLY A 10 70.00 15.61 -8.04
CA GLY A 10 69.56 14.56 -7.10
C GLY A 10 68.19 14.83 -6.45
N PHE A 11 67.92 16.08 -6.08
CA PHE A 11 66.63 16.49 -5.52
C PHE A 11 65.50 16.45 -6.55
N LEU A 12 65.76 16.87 -7.79
CA LEU A 12 64.80 16.79 -8.90
C LEU A 12 64.50 15.35 -9.28
N THR A 13 65.49 14.45 -9.29
CA THR A 13 65.25 13.01 -9.52
C THR A 13 64.48 12.35 -8.38
N ALA A 14 64.74 12.74 -7.12
CA ALA A 14 64.01 12.20 -5.97
C ALA A 14 62.57 12.71 -5.92
N ALA A 15 62.34 13.99 -6.23
CA ALA A 15 61.00 14.56 -6.34
C ALA A 15 60.21 13.94 -7.50
N MET A 16 60.85 13.68 -8.64
CA MET A 16 60.23 13.02 -9.79
C MET A 16 59.92 11.54 -9.50
N LEU A 17 60.81 10.83 -8.79
CA LEU A 17 60.55 9.46 -8.33
C LEU A 17 59.43 9.40 -7.28
N LEU A 18 59.33 10.39 -6.39
CA LEU A 18 58.22 10.52 -5.44
C LEU A 18 56.91 10.92 -6.12
N LEU A 19 56.96 11.72 -7.19
CA LEU A 19 55.79 12.04 -8.02
C LEU A 19 55.31 10.81 -8.80
N ILE A 20 56.24 10.04 -9.37
CA ILE A 20 55.95 8.79 -10.08
C ILE A 20 55.45 7.72 -9.11
N ALA A 21 56.02 7.62 -7.90
CA ALA A 21 55.52 6.76 -6.84
C ALA A 21 54.13 7.22 -6.34
N GLY A 22 53.89 8.52 -6.24
CA GLY A 22 52.57 9.08 -5.91
C GLY A 22 51.51 8.84 -6.99
N ILE A 23 51.90 8.88 -8.27
CA ILE A 23 51.04 8.53 -9.41
C ILE A 23 50.78 7.01 -9.48
N LEU A 24 51.76 6.18 -9.09
CA LEU A 24 51.60 4.72 -8.98
C LEU A 24 50.73 4.29 -7.79
N VAL A 25 50.65 5.11 -6.73
CA VAL A 25 49.74 4.87 -5.59
C VAL A 25 48.30 5.29 -5.91
N PHE A 26 48.10 6.21 -6.86
CA PHE A 26 46.78 6.53 -7.45
C PHE A 26 46.45 5.65 -8.66
N ARG A 27 46.86 4.38 -8.64
CA ARG A 27 46.36 3.41 -9.62
C ARG A 27 44.89 3.16 -9.30
N GLN A 28 44.00 3.73 -10.10
CA GLN A 28 42.59 3.36 -10.21
C GLN A 28 42.53 1.83 -10.15
N SER A 29 41.76 1.30 -9.20
CA SER A 29 41.66 -0.14 -8.96
C SER A 29 41.54 -0.89 -10.29
N ASP A 30 42.54 -1.71 -10.61
CA ASP A 30 42.58 -2.52 -11.84
C ASP A 30 41.62 -3.73 -11.74
N GLN A 31 40.85 -3.84 -10.65
CA GLN A 31 39.81 -4.87 -10.46
C GLN A 31 38.51 -4.48 -11.15
N VAL A 32 37.92 -5.44 -11.87
CA VAL A 32 36.59 -5.31 -12.47
C VAL A 32 35.54 -5.59 -11.38
N ASP A 33 34.62 -4.66 -11.19
CA ASP A 33 33.48 -4.85 -10.30
C ASP A 33 32.32 -5.56 -11.02
N PHE A 34 31.86 -6.67 -10.46
CA PHE A 34 30.80 -7.44 -11.10
C PHE A 34 29.50 -6.64 -11.20
N SER A 35 29.12 -5.91 -10.16
CA SER A 35 27.82 -5.27 -10.07
C SER A 35 27.72 -4.02 -10.94
N THR A 36 28.79 -3.23 -11.05
CA THR A 36 28.79 -1.99 -11.83
C THR A 36 29.27 -2.16 -13.27
N GLU A 37 30.13 -3.15 -13.57
CA GLU A 37 30.73 -3.30 -14.90
C GLU A 37 30.26 -4.57 -15.65
N VAL A 38 30.14 -5.72 -14.97
CA VAL A 38 29.82 -7.01 -15.64
C VAL A 38 28.32 -7.25 -15.77
N LYS A 39 27.58 -7.13 -14.67
CA LYS A 39 26.15 -7.42 -14.60
C LYS A 39 25.33 -6.62 -15.62
N PRO A 40 25.57 -5.31 -15.84
CA PRO A 40 24.87 -4.57 -16.90
C PRO A 40 25.05 -5.16 -18.30
N ILE A 41 26.24 -5.66 -18.62
CA ILE A 41 26.53 -6.32 -19.91
C ILE A 41 25.73 -7.62 -20.01
N LEU A 42 25.74 -8.45 -18.96
CA LEU A 42 25.01 -9.71 -18.92
C LEU A 42 23.49 -9.49 -19.02
N ASN A 43 22.95 -8.49 -18.32
CA ASN A 43 21.52 -8.17 -18.36
C ASN A 43 21.08 -7.68 -19.74
N LYS A 44 21.89 -6.80 -20.36
CA LYS A 44 21.56 -6.22 -21.66
C LYS A 44 21.65 -7.24 -22.79
N ASN A 45 22.67 -8.12 -22.74
CA ASN A 45 23.04 -8.93 -23.90
C ASN A 45 22.80 -10.45 -23.73
N CYS A 46 22.68 -10.96 -22.50
CA CYS A 46 22.69 -12.42 -22.24
C CYS A 46 21.42 -12.94 -21.54
N ILE A 47 20.94 -12.24 -20.50
CA ILE A 47 19.94 -12.77 -19.55
C ILE A 47 18.59 -13.11 -20.21
N SER A 48 18.22 -12.42 -21.30
CA SER A 48 16.95 -12.66 -22.00
C SER A 48 16.84 -14.05 -22.63
N CYS A 49 17.97 -14.74 -22.83
CA CYS A 49 18.07 -16.10 -23.38
C CYS A 49 18.70 -17.07 -22.37
N HIS A 50 19.62 -16.58 -21.53
CA HIS A 50 20.36 -17.35 -20.53
C HIS A 50 19.96 -16.93 -19.10
N GLY A 51 18.67 -16.72 -18.84
CA GLY A 51 18.14 -16.36 -17.53
C GLY A 51 16.73 -16.93 -17.33
N GLY A 52 16.28 -16.96 -16.07
CA GLY A 52 14.96 -17.44 -15.68
C GLY A 52 14.64 -18.83 -16.22
N VAL A 53 13.52 -18.98 -16.93
CA VAL A 53 13.02 -20.26 -17.47
C VAL A 53 13.78 -20.72 -18.71
N LYS A 54 14.30 -19.81 -19.55
CA LYS A 54 14.80 -20.18 -20.88
C LYS A 54 16.07 -21.02 -20.83
N LYS A 55 17.05 -20.58 -20.05
CA LYS A 55 18.37 -21.21 -19.85
C LYS A 55 18.88 -21.92 -21.12
N ASN A 56 18.95 -21.18 -22.23
CA ASN A 56 19.30 -21.76 -23.53
C ASN A 56 20.65 -22.49 -23.46
N GLY A 57 20.71 -23.68 -24.04
CA GLY A 57 21.91 -24.53 -23.94
C GLY A 57 22.18 -25.08 -22.54
N GLY A 58 21.23 -25.00 -21.60
CA GLY A 58 21.46 -25.36 -20.18
C GLY A 58 22.39 -24.39 -19.44
N PHE A 59 22.55 -23.18 -19.97
CA PHE A 59 23.38 -22.13 -19.38
C PHE A 59 22.50 -20.99 -18.86
N SER A 60 22.80 -20.52 -17.65
CA SER A 60 22.11 -19.43 -16.99
C SER A 60 23.13 -18.51 -16.31
N VAL A 61 23.01 -17.20 -16.51
CA VAL A 61 23.85 -16.18 -15.84
C VAL A 61 23.17 -15.57 -14.61
N LEU A 62 21.99 -16.07 -14.24
CA LEU A 62 21.17 -15.51 -13.17
C LEU A 62 21.72 -15.83 -11.78
N PHE A 63 22.10 -17.09 -11.57
CA PHE A 63 22.68 -17.58 -10.31
C PHE A 63 24.12 -18.03 -10.56
N GLU A 64 25.03 -17.70 -9.64
CA GLU A 64 26.47 -18.02 -9.78
C GLU A 64 26.68 -19.52 -9.96
N GLU A 65 26.00 -20.35 -9.16
CA GLU A 65 26.09 -21.80 -9.23
C GLU A 65 25.68 -22.36 -10.60
N GLU A 66 24.72 -21.72 -11.29
CA GLU A 66 24.27 -22.13 -12.61
C GLU A 66 25.19 -21.64 -13.73
N ALA A 67 25.80 -20.47 -13.55
CA ALA A 67 26.71 -19.89 -14.53
C ALA A 67 28.04 -20.64 -14.61
N LEU A 68 28.46 -21.22 -13.48
CA LEU A 68 29.66 -22.04 -13.35
C LEU A 68 29.40 -23.53 -13.62
N ALA A 69 28.14 -23.95 -13.73
CA ALA A 69 27.77 -25.33 -14.01
C ALA A 69 28.11 -25.77 -15.45
N LEU A 70 28.10 -27.08 -15.68
CA LEU A 70 28.20 -27.65 -17.02
C LEU A 70 26.93 -27.34 -17.82
N THR A 71 27.12 -26.86 -19.04
CA THR A 71 26.03 -26.64 -20.00
C THR A 71 25.54 -27.97 -20.57
N LYS A 72 24.48 -27.97 -21.39
CA LYS A 72 23.97 -29.18 -22.08
C LYS A 72 25.01 -29.85 -22.98
N SER A 73 26.05 -29.14 -23.42
CA SER A 73 27.16 -29.73 -24.18
C SER A 73 28.17 -30.49 -23.31
N GLY A 74 28.01 -30.46 -21.98
CA GLY A 74 28.95 -31.06 -21.02
C GLY A 74 30.18 -30.19 -20.73
N VAL A 75 30.23 -28.95 -21.23
CA VAL A 75 31.33 -28.00 -21.01
C VAL A 75 30.86 -26.82 -20.15
N ALA A 76 31.70 -26.34 -19.24
CA ALA A 76 31.43 -25.16 -18.44
C ALA A 76 31.48 -23.88 -19.29
N ALA A 77 30.48 -23.01 -19.14
CA ALA A 77 30.45 -21.74 -19.86
C ALA A 77 31.50 -20.76 -19.34
N ILE A 78 31.69 -20.72 -18.02
CA ILE A 78 32.64 -19.84 -17.33
C ILE A 78 33.56 -20.71 -16.48
N ILE A 79 34.87 -20.56 -16.67
CA ILE A 79 35.92 -21.21 -15.88
C ILE A 79 36.67 -20.09 -15.13
N PRO A 80 36.43 -19.92 -13.81
CA PRO A 80 37.10 -18.90 -13.01
C PRO A 80 38.63 -18.94 -13.17
N GLY A 81 39.22 -17.80 -13.53
CA GLY A 81 40.66 -17.66 -13.74
C GLY A 81 41.15 -18.03 -15.15
N ASP A 82 40.31 -18.66 -15.98
CA ASP A 82 40.70 -19.15 -17.31
C ASP A 82 39.71 -18.70 -18.41
N PRO A 83 39.80 -17.44 -18.86
CA PRO A 83 38.94 -16.94 -19.93
C PRO A 83 39.20 -17.64 -21.27
N LYS A 84 40.41 -18.18 -21.50
CA LYS A 84 40.76 -18.83 -22.77
C LYS A 84 39.99 -20.12 -22.97
N ASN A 85 39.77 -20.87 -21.89
CA ASN A 85 39.02 -22.12 -21.94
C ASN A 85 37.52 -21.95 -21.66
N SER A 86 37.09 -20.79 -21.16
CA SER A 86 35.68 -20.45 -20.94
C SER A 86 34.92 -20.36 -22.27
N GLU A 87 33.90 -21.20 -22.45
CA GLU A 87 33.08 -21.23 -23.67
C GLU A 87 32.39 -19.89 -23.94
N LEU A 88 31.98 -19.17 -22.88
CA LEU A 88 31.37 -17.84 -22.99
C LEU A 88 32.25 -16.89 -23.83
N ILE A 89 33.55 -16.79 -23.52
CA ILE A 89 34.47 -15.90 -24.22
C ILE A 89 34.71 -16.38 -25.65
N LYS A 90 34.83 -17.69 -25.87
CA LYS A 90 34.98 -18.26 -27.22
C LYS A 90 33.80 -17.86 -28.12
N ARG A 91 32.56 -18.03 -27.62
CA ARG A 91 31.34 -17.69 -28.36
C ARG A 91 31.19 -16.21 -28.66
N LEU A 92 31.74 -15.32 -27.82
CA LEU A 92 31.75 -13.88 -28.08
C LEU A 92 32.73 -13.49 -29.20
N HIS A 93 33.78 -14.29 -29.41
CA HIS A 93 34.81 -14.07 -30.45
C HIS A 93 34.59 -14.86 -31.75
N GLU A 94 33.58 -15.72 -31.82
CA GLU A 94 33.26 -16.46 -33.06
C GLU A 94 32.87 -15.50 -34.20
N GLU A 95 33.24 -15.86 -35.44
CA GLU A 95 32.88 -15.07 -36.63
C GLU A 95 31.55 -15.54 -37.26
N ASP A 96 31.21 -16.83 -37.12
CA ASP A 96 29.99 -17.41 -37.66
C ASP A 96 28.76 -16.95 -36.85
N PRO A 97 27.80 -16.21 -37.45
CA PRO A 97 26.60 -15.77 -36.75
C PRO A 97 25.74 -16.90 -36.16
N GLU A 98 25.86 -18.13 -36.66
CA GLU A 98 25.15 -19.30 -36.12
C GLU A 98 25.74 -19.80 -34.80
N LEU A 99 27.03 -19.52 -34.57
CA LEU A 99 27.76 -19.95 -33.37
C LEU A 99 28.04 -18.79 -32.41
N ARG A 100 28.13 -17.57 -32.93
CA ARG A 100 28.44 -16.34 -32.18
C ARG A 100 27.29 -15.95 -31.27
N MET A 101 27.65 -15.53 -30.05
CA MET A 101 26.72 -14.88 -29.13
C MET A 101 26.92 -13.36 -29.11
N PRO A 102 25.84 -12.57 -28.97
CA PRO A 102 24.45 -13.00 -28.88
C PRO A 102 23.88 -13.42 -30.25
N TYR A 103 23.16 -14.55 -30.28
CA TYR A 103 22.66 -15.21 -31.49
C TYR A 103 21.80 -14.29 -32.37
N HIS A 104 22.16 -14.16 -33.66
CA HIS A 104 21.53 -13.25 -34.63
C HIS A 104 21.31 -11.80 -34.14
N ARG A 105 22.15 -11.31 -33.22
CA ARG A 105 22.15 -9.91 -32.77
C ARG A 105 23.51 -9.26 -32.98
N ALA A 106 23.58 -7.95 -32.80
CA ALA A 106 24.83 -7.20 -32.83
C ALA A 106 25.84 -7.81 -31.84
N SER A 107 27.12 -7.84 -32.23
CA SER A 107 28.21 -8.24 -31.32
C SER A 107 28.32 -7.26 -30.17
N LEU A 108 28.82 -7.74 -29.03
CA LEU A 108 29.28 -6.87 -27.95
C LEU A 108 30.42 -5.99 -28.46
N THR A 109 30.63 -4.86 -27.83
CA THR A 109 31.81 -4.03 -28.12
C THR A 109 33.09 -4.71 -27.62
N ASP A 110 34.24 -4.37 -28.21
CA ASP A 110 35.53 -4.89 -27.73
C ASP A 110 35.77 -4.56 -26.25
N GLU A 111 35.30 -3.40 -25.79
CA GLU A 111 35.36 -3.00 -24.38
C GLU A 111 34.51 -3.92 -23.50
N GLU A 112 33.27 -4.21 -23.88
CA GLU A 112 32.39 -5.13 -23.15
C GLU A 112 33.00 -6.54 -23.06
N ILE A 113 33.55 -7.05 -24.17
CA ILE A 113 34.21 -8.37 -24.20
C ILE A 113 35.47 -8.36 -23.33
N GLN A 114 36.29 -7.31 -23.39
CA GLN A 114 37.48 -7.17 -22.55
C GLN A 114 37.14 -7.11 -21.06
N THR A 115 36.06 -6.43 -20.68
CA THR A 115 35.56 -6.39 -19.29
C THR A 115 35.19 -7.80 -18.82
N LEU A 116 34.41 -8.55 -19.60
CA LEU A 116 34.06 -9.94 -19.28
C LEU A 116 35.30 -10.85 -19.20
N HIS A 117 36.22 -10.72 -20.16
CA HIS A 117 37.47 -11.48 -20.18
C HIS A 117 38.33 -11.19 -18.94
N LYS A 118 38.48 -9.91 -18.58
CA LYS A 118 39.27 -9.48 -17.41
C LYS A 118 38.63 -9.95 -16.11
N TRP A 119 37.31 -9.84 -15.99
CA TRP A 119 36.57 -10.37 -14.85
C TRP A 119 36.76 -11.88 -14.67
N ILE A 120 36.61 -12.68 -15.73
CA ILE A 120 36.85 -14.12 -15.66
C ILE A 120 38.30 -14.41 -15.27
N LYS A 121 39.27 -13.70 -15.87
CA LYS A 121 40.69 -13.82 -15.51
C LYS A 121 40.97 -13.51 -14.04
N GLN A 122 40.20 -12.60 -13.44
CA GLN A 122 40.28 -12.23 -12.01
C GLN A 122 39.55 -13.22 -11.08
N GLY A 123 39.11 -14.36 -11.62
CA GLY A 123 38.44 -15.41 -10.87
C GLY A 123 36.92 -15.36 -10.94
N ALA A 124 36.34 -14.58 -11.86
CA ALA A 124 34.90 -14.47 -12.08
C ALA A 124 34.09 -14.22 -10.79
N LYS A 125 34.61 -13.40 -9.86
CA LYS A 125 33.94 -13.14 -8.58
C LYS A 125 32.58 -12.51 -8.81
N TRP A 126 31.52 -13.12 -8.28
CA TRP A 126 30.19 -12.54 -8.30
C TRP A 126 30.05 -11.42 -7.26
N GLY A 127 29.28 -10.40 -7.61
CA GLY A 127 28.90 -9.29 -6.74
C GLY A 127 27.39 -9.30 -6.49
N LYS A 128 26.96 -8.64 -5.40
CA LYS A 128 25.54 -8.40 -5.13
C LYS A 128 25.11 -7.08 -5.75
N HIS A 129 23.89 -7.06 -6.31
CA HIS A 129 23.28 -5.81 -6.77
C HIS A 129 23.13 -4.86 -5.57
N TRP A 130 23.32 -3.55 -5.78
CA TRP A 130 23.28 -2.54 -4.71
C TRP A 130 21.98 -2.60 -3.89
N ALA A 131 20.86 -2.94 -4.53
CA ALA A 131 19.56 -3.06 -3.87
C ALA A 131 19.48 -4.24 -2.87
N TYR A 132 20.37 -5.24 -2.99
CA TYR A 132 20.42 -6.42 -2.12
C TYR A 132 21.63 -6.40 -1.17
N THR A 133 22.28 -5.25 -1.04
CA THR A 133 23.31 -5.01 -0.03
C THR A 133 22.75 -4.13 1.09
N PRO A 134 23.01 -4.44 2.37
CA PRO A 134 22.57 -3.61 3.50
C PRO A 134 22.93 -2.14 3.32
N VAL A 135 22.11 -1.26 3.91
CA VAL A 135 22.34 0.19 3.80
C VAL A 135 23.52 0.60 4.67
N GLU A 136 24.56 1.16 4.07
CA GLU A 136 25.71 1.69 4.79
C GLU A 136 25.65 3.22 4.93
N LYS A 137 26.16 3.76 6.04
CA LYS A 137 26.28 5.21 6.22
C LYS A 137 27.31 5.78 5.23
N PRO A 138 26.94 6.68 4.31
CA PRO A 138 27.89 7.23 3.37
C PRO A 138 28.99 8.06 4.04
N LYS A 139 30.22 7.96 3.54
CA LYS A 139 31.37 8.74 4.03
C LYS A 139 31.30 10.18 3.51
N LEU A 140 30.93 11.12 4.36
CA LEU A 140 30.92 12.55 4.03
C LEU A 140 32.32 13.15 4.18
N ASN A 141 32.96 13.46 3.05
CA ASN A 141 34.23 14.20 3.02
C ASN A 141 33.96 15.71 3.06
N TRP A 142 33.72 16.25 4.26
CA TRP A 142 33.45 17.68 4.51
C TRP A 142 34.59 18.65 4.15
N THR A 143 35.64 18.21 3.46
CA THR A 143 36.86 18.98 3.17
C THR A 143 36.66 20.19 2.25
N ASN A 144 35.46 20.42 1.70
CA ASN A 144 35.14 21.59 0.88
C ASN A 144 34.21 22.58 1.60
N GLN A 145 34.69 23.23 2.66
CA GLN A 145 34.06 24.40 3.30
C GLN A 145 33.96 25.65 2.37
N LYS A 146 34.26 25.54 1.07
CA LYS A 146 34.22 26.66 0.11
C LYS A 146 32.91 26.81 -0.65
N ALA A 147 31.86 26.06 -0.33
CA ALA A 147 30.60 26.09 -1.05
C ALA A 147 29.56 27.09 -0.47
N GLY A 148 30.00 28.18 0.17
CA GLY A 148 29.11 29.30 0.55
C GLY A 148 27.98 28.95 1.54
N PHE A 149 28.07 27.81 2.25
CA PHE A 149 27.09 27.39 3.23
C PHE A 149 27.45 28.01 4.60
N SER A 150 26.72 29.06 5.04
CA SER A 150 26.77 29.52 6.44
C SER A 150 25.60 28.94 7.25
N ASP A 151 25.93 28.46 8.45
CA ASP A 151 25.08 28.10 9.61
C ASP A 151 23.74 27.38 9.37
N SER A 152 23.73 26.06 9.63
CA SER A 152 22.76 25.30 10.45
C SER A 152 22.88 23.79 10.20
N LYS A 153 22.59 23.00 11.25
CA LYS A 153 22.56 21.52 11.42
C LYS A 153 23.04 20.64 10.24
N LYS A 154 24.07 19.80 10.49
CA LYS A 154 24.73 18.88 9.53
C LYS A 154 23.81 17.93 8.74
N GLN A 155 22.58 17.67 9.21
CA GLN A 155 21.66 16.69 8.62
C GLN A 155 21.05 17.17 7.29
N TYR A 156 20.63 18.44 7.19
CA TYR A 156 20.09 19.01 5.93
C TYR A 156 21.19 19.28 4.90
N GLN A 157 22.39 19.59 5.38
CA GLN A 157 23.57 19.77 4.55
C GLN A 157 23.91 18.49 3.77
N GLY A 158 23.49 17.30 4.23
CA GLY A 158 23.68 16.04 3.51
C GLY A 158 22.93 16.01 2.18
N ILE A 159 21.62 16.35 2.17
CA ILE A 159 20.82 16.38 0.93
C ILE A 159 21.43 17.34 -0.08
N ASP A 160 21.63 18.59 0.35
CA ASP A 160 22.13 19.64 -0.53
C ASP A 160 23.55 19.33 -1.03
N PHE A 161 24.39 18.69 -0.22
CA PHE A 161 25.72 18.25 -0.63
C PHE A 161 25.68 17.23 -1.77
N PHE A 162 24.91 16.14 -1.61
CA PHE A 162 24.87 15.08 -2.63
C PHE A 162 24.24 15.56 -3.94
N VAL A 163 23.18 16.38 -3.85
CA VAL A 163 22.56 17.00 -5.04
C VAL A 163 23.56 17.94 -5.73
N HIS A 164 24.30 18.75 -4.97
CA HIS A 164 25.28 19.67 -5.53
C HIS A 164 26.41 18.94 -6.28
N GLU A 165 26.93 17.85 -5.72
CA GLU A 165 27.98 17.08 -6.39
C GLU A 165 27.50 16.49 -7.73
N LYS A 166 26.27 15.94 -7.78
CA LYS A 166 25.68 15.46 -9.04
C LYS A 166 25.36 16.57 -10.03
N GLN A 167 24.89 17.73 -9.57
CA GLN A 167 24.72 18.89 -10.45
C GLN A 167 26.04 19.32 -11.07
N LYS A 168 27.11 19.39 -10.27
CA LYS A 168 28.44 19.77 -10.75
C LYS A 168 29.00 18.80 -11.79
N GLU A 169 28.83 17.50 -11.58
CA GLU A 169 29.16 16.46 -12.58
C GLU A 169 28.43 16.70 -13.92
N ASN A 170 27.17 17.17 -13.85
CA ASN A 170 26.31 17.44 -15.00
C ASN A 170 26.33 18.90 -15.48
N LYS A 171 27.24 19.74 -14.97
CA LYS A 171 27.38 21.18 -15.30
C LYS A 171 26.12 22.02 -15.00
N LEU A 172 25.36 21.61 -14.00
CA LEU A 172 24.20 22.30 -13.46
C LEU A 172 24.57 23.02 -12.15
N THR A 173 23.69 23.92 -11.72
CA THR A 173 23.77 24.62 -10.42
C THR A 173 22.39 24.73 -9.81
N PHE A 174 22.33 24.98 -8.50
CA PHE A 174 21.07 25.26 -7.84
C PHE A 174 20.40 26.50 -8.44
N SER A 175 19.08 26.42 -8.59
CA SER A 175 18.22 27.58 -8.79
C SER A 175 18.14 28.43 -7.53
N GLU A 176 17.75 29.69 -7.69
CA GLU A 176 17.40 30.57 -6.57
C GLU A 176 16.26 29.97 -5.73
N GLU A 177 16.12 30.45 -4.50
CA GLU A 177 14.99 30.08 -3.66
C GLU A 177 13.66 30.57 -4.26
N GLU A 178 12.59 29.81 -4.07
CA GLU A 178 11.26 30.17 -4.54
C GLU A 178 10.69 31.38 -3.78
N ASP A 179 9.78 32.11 -4.44
CA ASP A 179 9.02 33.19 -3.80
C ASP A 179 8.32 32.71 -2.52
N SER A 180 8.33 33.54 -1.47
CA SER A 180 7.85 33.15 -0.13
C SER A 180 6.38 32.70 -0.11
N LYS A 181 5.51 33.26 -0.96
CA LYS A 181 4.10 32.87 -1.07
C LYS A 181 3.95 31.53 -1.78
N LYS A 182 4.69 31.33 -2.87
CA LYS A 182 4.72 30.05 -3.60
C LYS A 182 5.33 28.93 -2.77
N LEU A 183 6.43 29.19 -2.07
CA LEU A 183 7.08 28.22 -1.19
C LEU A 183 6.13 27.78 -0.06
N LEU A 184 5.41 28.74 0.54
CA LEU A 184 4.38 28.45 1.53
C LEU A 184 3.28 27.54 0.95
N ARG A 185 2.72 27.90 -0.21
CA ARG A 185 1.70 27.09 -0.90
C ARG A 185 2.19 25.67 -1.19
N ARG A 186 3.41 25.53 -1.72
CA ARG A 186 4.03 24.22 -2.03
C ARG A 186 4.11 23.34 -0.79
N VAL A 187 4.72 23.85 0.29
CA VAL A 187 4.97 23.05 1.50
C VAL A 187 3.67 22.73 2.24
N SER A 188 2.67 23.63 2.23
CA SER A 188 1.35 23.31 2.79
C SER A 188 0.65 22.20 2.01
N LEU A 189 0.60 22.28 0.68
CA LEU A 189 -0.04 21.24 -0.14
C LEU A 189 0.67 19.89 -0.01
N ASP A 190 2.00 19.87 0.10
CA ASP A 190 2.76 18.63 0.29
C ASP A 190 2.55 18.00 1.66
N ILE A 191 2.48 18.80 2.73
CA ILE A 191 2.39 18.29 4.10
C ILE A 191 0.94 17.99 4.50
N THR A 192 -0.02 18.88 4.21
CA THR A 192 -1.41 18.79 4.69
C THR A 192 -2.41 18.48 3.59
N GLY A 193 -2.02 18.56 2.32
CA GLY A 193 -2.93 18.41 1.19
C GLY A 193 -3.83 19.62 0.95
N LEU A 194 -3.70 20.68 1.74
CA LEU A 194 -4.55 21.86 1.73
C LEU A 194 -3.72 23.16 1.59
N PRO A 195 -4.33 24.25 1.11
CA PRO A 195 -3.74 25.58 1.24
C PRO A 195 -3.49 25.95 2.73
N PRO A 196 -2.48 26.80 3.02
CA PRO A 196 -2.25 27.34 4.35
C PRO A 196 -3.43 28.18 4.85
N THR A 197 -3.69 28.14 6.16
CA THR A 197 -4.65 29.02 6.82
C THR A 197 -4.20 30.48 6.78
N GLU A 198 -5.14 31.42 6.78
CA GLU A 198 -4.83 32.86 6.79
C GLU A 198 -3.91 33.27 7.94
N ALA A 199 -4.12 32.69 9.13
CA ALA A 199 -3.27 32.93 10.30
C ALA A 199 -1.81 32.50 10.05
N LEU A 200 -1.62 31.33 9.43
CA LEU A 200 -0.29 30.82 9.11
C LEU A 200 0.38 31.64 7.99
N GLN A 201 -0.39 32.05 6.98
CA GLN A 201 0.07 32.96 5.93
C GLN A 201 0.55 34.28 6.53
N ASN A 202 -0.24 34.90 7.41
CA ASN A 202 0.12 36.16 8.06
C ASN A 202 1.38 36.03 8.93
N ASP A 203 1.47 35.00 9.78
CA ASP A 203 2.65 34.77 10.61
C ASP A 203 3.93 34.58 9.77
N TRP A 204 3.82 33.87 8.63
CA TRP A 204 4.96 33.65 7.71
C TRP A 204 5.35 34.91 6.96
N LEU A 205 4.40 35.57 6.30
CA LEU A 205 4.67 36.73 5.43
C LEU A 205 5.11 37.97 6.21
N THR A 206 4.75 38.08 7.49
CA THR A 206 5.25 39.13 8.39
C THR A 206 6.59 38.80 9.06
N GLY A 207 7.13 37.60 8.83
CA GLY A 207 8.39 37.14 9.43
C GLY A 207 8.30 36.82 10.92
N LYS A 208 7.09 36.60 11.46
CA LYS A 208 6.88 36.24 12.87
C LYS A 208 7.31 34.81 13.20
N ILE A 209 7.35 33.93 12.20
CA ILE A 209 7.84 32.56 12.31
C ILE A 209 8.95 32.29 11.28
N THR A 210 9.87 31.41 11.64
CA THR A 210 10.88 30.86 10.72
C THR A 210 10.29 29.78 9.82
N TYR A 211 10.99 29.42 8.74
CA TYR A 211 10.57 28.32 7.85
C TYR A 211 10.51 26.97 8.58
N GLU A 212 11.44 26.72 9.52
CA GLU A 212 11.41 25.49 10.35
C GLU A 212 10.15 25.45 11.23
N GLN A 213 9.79 26.56 11.88
CA GLN A 213 8.56 26.66 12.67
C GLN A 213 7.29 26.57 11.82
N LEU A 214 7.32 27.06 10.58
CA LEU A 214 6.23 26.87 9.62
C LEU A 214 6.03 25.38 9.31
N VAL A 215 7.11 24.66 8.99
CA VAL A 215 7.06 23.22 8.72
C VAL A 215 6.58 22.45 9.95
N ASP A 216 7.05 22.78 11.14
CA ASP A 216 6.61 22.14 12.39
C ASP A 216 5.09 22.30 12.60
N ARG A 217 4.55 23.51 12.42
CA ARG A 217 3.10 23.74 12.53
C ARG A 217 2.28 22.96 11.49
N LEU A 218 2.82 22.75 10.29
CA LEU A 218 2.15 21.96 9.25
C LEU A 218 2.17 20.46 9.57
N LEU A 219 3.30 19.95 10.09
CA LEU A 219 3.45 18.55 10.50
C LEU A 219 2.61 18.20 11.74
N ASP A 220 2.36 19.18 12.61
CA ASP A 220 1.48 19.05 13.78
C ASP A 220 -0.02 19.16 13.43
N SER A 221 -0.35 19.54 12.19
CA SER A 221 -1.74 19.67 11.75
C SER A 221 -2.41 18.29 11.60
N PRO A 222 -3.67 18.10 12.05
CA PRO A 222 -4.38 16.83 11.88
C PRO A 222 -4.65 16.47 10.41
N SER A 223 -4.61 17.45 9.49
CA SER A 223 -4.73 17.22 8.05
C SER A 223 -3.51 16.51 7.45
N PHE A 224 -2.39 16.44 8.19
CA PHE A 224 -1.21 15.65 7.82
C PHE A 224 -1.60 14.19 7.59
N GLY A 225 -2.24 13.55 8.58
CA GLY A 225 -2.60 12.14 8.52
C GLY A 225 -3.53 11.82 7.36
N GLU A 226 -4.49 12.69 7.07
CA GLU A 226 -5.41 12.52 5.94
C GLU A 226 -4.71 12.64 4.58
N LYS A 227 -3.73 13.56 4.44
CA LYS A 227 -2.93 13.68 3.21
C LYS A 227 -2.01 12.47 3.02
N TRP A 228 -1.34 12.02 4.06
CA TRP A 228 -0.38 10.92 3.96
C TRP A 228 -1.06 9.55 3.97
N ALA A 229 -2.27 9.42 4.49
CA ALA A 229 -3.09 8.21 4.33
C ALA A 229 -3.52 8.00 2.87
N SER A 230 -3.77 9.06 2.08
CA SER A 230 -4.43 8.93 0.77
C SER A 230 -3.69 7.98 -0.20
N TRP A 231 -2.36 8.03 -0.23
CA TRP A 231 -1.54 7.15 -1.07
C TRP A 231 -1.24 5.80 -0.38
N TRP A 232 -1.13 5.76 0.95
CA TRP A 232 -1.02 4.48 1.68
C TRP A 232 -2.25 3.60 1.44
N LEU A 233 -3.42 4.21 1.33
CA LEU A 233 -4.67 3.53 1.01
C LEU A 233 -4.71 2.98 -0.42
N ASP A 234 -3.92 3.51 -1.36
CA ASP A 234 -3.70 2.87 -2.67
C ASP A 234 -2.90 1.58 -2.53
N LEU A 235 -1.83 1.61 -1.74
CA LEU A 235 -0.98 0.45 -1.44
C LEU A 235 -1.74 -0.65 -0.73
N ALA A 236 -2.55 -0.26 0.25
CA ALA A 236 -3.40 -1.16 1.01
C ALA A 236 -4.62 -1.64 0.22
N ARG A 237 -4.86 -1.16 -1.01
CA ARG A 237 -6.07 -1.43 -1.78
C ARG A 237 -7.35 -1.13 -1.00
N TYR A 238 -7.37 -0.07 -0.20
CA TYR A 238 -8.55 0.25 0.59
C TYR A 238 -9.77 0.49 -0.31
N ALA A 239 -10.88 -0.17 0.00
CA ALA A 239 -12.17 0.04 -0.64
C ALA A 239 -13.32 -0.31 0.31
N ASP A 240 -14.46 0.36 0.12
CA ASP A 240 -15.69 0.15 0.88
C ASP A 240 -16.56 -0.98 0.29
N THR A 241 -16.08 -1.64 -0.77
CA THR A 241 -16.71 -2.79 -1.43
C THR A 241 -15.71 -3.94 -1.65
N LYS A 242 -16.23 -5.15 -1.88
CA LYS A 242 -15.45 -6.39 -1.95
C LYS A 242 -14.66 -6.60 -3.24
N GLY A 243 -15.14 -6.12 -4.39
CA GLY A 243 -14.58 -6.39 -5.72
C GLY A 243 -15.34 -7.45 -6.50
N TYR A 244 -14.75 -7.90 -7.61
CA TYR A 244 -15.35 -8.85 -8.57
C TYR A 244 -16.70 -8.38 -9.14
N GLU A 245 -17.50 -9.26 -9.77
CA GLU A 245 -18.72 -8.88 -10.49
C GLU A 245 -19.82 -8.41 -9.52
N ARG A 246 -19.95 -9.03 -8.34
CA ARG A 246 -20.99 -8.71 -7.36
C ARG A 246 -20.71 -7.42 -6.58
N ASP A 247 -19.44 -7.15 -6.27
CA ASP A 247 -18.90 -5.94 -5.62
C ASP A 247 -19.78 -5.30 -4.54
N VAL A 248 -20.23 -6.12 -3.57
CA VAL A 248 -21.10 -5.66 -2.47
C VAL A 248 -20.33 -4.83 -1.43
N SER A 249 -21.06 -3.96 -0.72
CA SER A 249 -20.50 -3.15 0.35
C SER A 249 -19.95 -3.97 1.52
N ARG A 250 -18.89 -3.45 2.15
CA ARG A 250 -18.24 -3.98 3.36
C ARG A 250 -17.85 -2.86 4.32
N THR A 251 -17.56 -3.19 5.57
CA THR A 251 -17.15 -2.19 6.58
C THR A 251 -15.65 -2.20 6.76
N MET A 252 -14.95 -1.24 6.12
CA MET A 252 -13.48 -1.12 6.20
C MET A 252 -12.98 0.20 6.78
N TRP A 253 -13.83 1.24 6.91
CA TRP A 253 -13.41 2.60 7.25
C TRP A 253 -12.63 2.76 8.55
N LYS A 254 -12.79 1.87 9.54
CA LYS A 254 -11.99 1.88 10.76
C LYS A 254 -10.50 1.67 10.49
N TYR A 255 -10.14 0.89 9.46
CA TYR A 255 -8.75 0.76 9.02
C TYR A 255 -8.23 2.06 8.41
N ARG A 256 -9.02 2.74 7.57
CA ARG A 256 -8.65 4.07 7.04
C ARG A 256 -8.38 5.06 8.18
N ASP A 257 -9.25 5.08 9.18
CA ASP A 257 -9.10 5.96 10.34
C ASP A 257 -7.85 5.61 11.16
N TRP A 258 -7.55 4.32 11.34
CA TRP A 258 -6.32 3.87 11.97
C TRP A 258 -5.08 4.37 11.21
N VAL A 259 -5.07 4.28 9.88
CA VAL A 259 -3.95 4.80 9.06
C VAL A 259 -3.79 6.31 9.26
N ILE A 260 -4.88 7.08 9.23
CA ILE A 260 -4.86 8.55 9.45
C ILE A 260 -4.28 8.87 10.83
N LYS A 261 -4.73 8.17 11.88
CA LYS A 261 -4.22 8.33 13.25
C LYS A 261 -2.75 7.99 13.35
N ALA A 262 -2.33 6.85 12.80
CA ALA A 262 -0.94 6.40 12.85
C ALA A 262 0.03 7.43 12.22
N PHE A 263 -0.35 8.04 11.09
CA PHE A 263 0.43 9.14 10.52
C PHE A 263 0.41 10.40 11.39
N ASN A 264 -0.76 10.79 11.93
CA ASN A 264 -0.87 11.97 12.78
C ASN A 264 -0.06 11.84 14.08
N GLU A 265 -0.01 10.66 14.66
CA GLU A 265 0.77 10.33 15.85
C GLU A 265 2.27 10.12 15.54
N ASP A 266 2.66 10.14 14.26
CA ASP A 266 4.02 9.82 13.79
C ASP A 266 4.51 8.46 14.31
N LYS A 267 3.61 7.46 14.25
CA LYS A 267 3.92 6.07 14.63
C LYS A 267 5.18 5.63 13.87
N PRO A 268 6.22 5.14 14.57
CA PRO A 268 7.42 4.61 13.92
C PRO A 268 7.06 3.63 12.82
N PHE A 269 7.65 3.77 11.64
CA PHE A 269 7.27 2.97 10.47
C PHE A 269 7.51 1.47 10.66
N ASP A 270 8.47 1.07 11.50
CA ASP A 270 8.69 -0.31 11.89
C ASP A 270 7.52 -0.87 12.72
N GLU A 271 7.06 -0.13 13.74
CA GLU A 271 5.85 -0.48 14.50
C GLU A 271 4.61 -0.50 13.60
N PHE A 272 4.42 0.52 12.76
CA PHE A 272 3.34 0.60 11.77
C PHE A 272 3.33 -0.61 10.81
N THR A 273 4.51 -1.13 10.47
CA THR A 273 4.68 -2.34 9.66
C THR A 273 4.30 -3.59 10.44
N ILE A 274 4.82 -3.74 11.66
CA ILE A 274 4.55 -4.89 12.53
C ILE A 274 3.06 -5.02 12.83
N GLU A 275 2.38 -3.93 13.16
CA GLU A 275 0.94 -3.95 13.46
C GLU A 275 0.10 -4.38 12.24
N GLN A 276 0.45 -3.93 11.03
CA GLN A 276 -0.29 -4.31 9.82
C GLN A 276 -0.06 -5.75 9.38
N LEU A 277 1.16 -6.27 9.54
CA LEU A 277 1.50 -7.64 9.13
C LEU A 277 1.10 -8.68 10.17
N ALA A 278 1.16 -8.34 11.46
CA ALA A 278 1.13 -9.30 12.56
C ALA A 278 0.55 -8.74 13.86
N GLY A 279 -0.27 -7.69 13.81
CA GLY A 279 -0.88 -7.09 15.01
C GLY A 279 -1.69 -8.08 15.86
N ASP A 280 -2.27 -9.12 15.27
CA ASP A 280 -2.97 -10.20 15.95
C ASP A 280 -2.05 -11.20 16.68
N LEU A 281 -0.77 -11.24 16.31
CA LEU A 281 0.25 -12.11 16.90
C LEU A 281 1.06 -11.42 18.02
N LEU A 282 0.81 -10.13 18.27
CA LEU A 282 1.43 -9.41 19.38
C LEU A 282 0.90 -9.93 20.72
N PRO A 283 1.71 -9.90 21.79
CA PRO A 283 1.24 -10.28 23.12
C PRO A 283 0.11 -9.35 23.60
N ASN A 284 -1.07 -9.91 23.88
CA ASN A 284 -2.27 -9.17 24.32
C ASN A 284 -2.60 -8.00 23.37
N PRO A 285 -2.94 -8.28 22.11
CA PRO A 285 -3.02 -7.26 21.09
C PRO A 285 -4.15 -6.27 21.40
N THR A 286 -3.85 -4.99 21.25
CA THR A 286 -4.85 -3.92 21.39
C THR A 286 -5.83 -3.94 20.22
N GLN A 287 -6.99 -3.29 20.40
CA GLN A 287 -7.97 -3.17 19.32
C GLN A 287 -7.39 -2.46 18.08
N GLU A 288 -6.57 -1.41 18.26
CA GLU A 288 -5.93 -0.70 17.15
C GLU A 288 -4.91 -1.59 16.42
N GLN A 289 -4.17 -2.44 17.14
CA GLN A 289 -3.25 -3.41 16.52
C GLN A 289 -4.00 -4.49 15.73
N LEU A 290 -5.17 -4.91 16.19
CA LEU A 290 -6.04 -5.83 15.43
C LEU A 290 -6.62 -5.14 14.18
N ILE A 291 -7.05 -3.88 14.29
CA ILE A 291 -7.53 -3.07 13.15
C ILE A 291 -6.45 -2.96 12.06
N ALA A 292 -5.19 -2.75 12.45
CA ALA A 292 -4.07 -2.62 11.52
C ALA A 292 -3.95 -3.82 10.55
N THR A 293 -4.23 -5.04 11.04
CA THR A 293 -4.18 -6.27 10.21
C THR A 293 -5.16 -6.28 9.03
N ALA A 294 -6.16 -5.39 9.04
CA ALA A 294 -7.08 -5.23 7.93
C ALA A 294 -6.38 -4.81 6.62
N PHE A 295 -5.12 -4.35 6.66
CA PHE A 295 -4.27 -4.19 5.47
C PHE A 295 -4.35 -5.43 4.56
N HIS A 296 -4.21 -6.64 5.14
CA HIS A 296 -4.25 -7.91 4.40
C HIS A 296 -5.65 -8.49 4.20
N ARG A 297 -6.70 -7.84 4.73
CA ARG A 297 -8.11 -8.14 4.41
C ARG A 297 -8.72 -7.19 3.39
N ASN A 298 -7.97 -6.19 2.93
CA ASN A 298 -8.41 -5.38 1.80
C ASN A 298 -8.36 -6.14 0.46
N THR A 299 -7.74 -7.33 0.38
CA THR A 299 -7.83 -8.20 -0.80
C THR A 299 -9.28 -8.37 -1.26
N MET A 300 -9.48 -8.55 -2.56
CA MET A 300 -10.83 -8.81 -3.07
C MET A 300 -11.33 -10.17 -2.59
N ASN A 301 -12.64 -10.29 -2.46
CA ASN A 301 -13.34 -11.51 -2.02
C ASN A 301 -14.44 -11.81 -3.05
N ASN A 302 -14.43 -13.03 -3.61
CA ASN A 302 -15.45 -13.48 -4.53
C ASN A 302 -16.41 -14.46 -3.85
N ASP A 303 -17.62 -13.99 -3.58
CA ASP A 303 -18.70 -14.77 -3.01
C ASP A 303 -19.85 -14.96 -4.01
N GLU A 304 -19.55 -15.12 -5.30
CA GLU A 304 -20.51 -15.40 -6.36
C GLU A 304 -20.87 -16.88 -6.45
N GLY A 305 -22.10 -17.19 -6.81
CA GLY A 305 -22.55 -18.57 -7.00
C GLY A 305 -21.81 -19.25 -8.15
N GLY A 306 -21.27 -20.45 -7.89
CA GLY A 306 -20.51 -21.23 -8.88
C GLY A 306 -19.00 -20.98 -8.88
N THR A 307 -18.51 -20.13 -7.98
CA THR A 307 -17.08 -19.98 -7.69
C THR A 307 -16.59 -21.01 -6.68
N GLN A 308 -15.28 -21.21 -6.60
CA GLN A 308 -14.66 -22.09 -5.61
C GLN A 308 -13.95 -21.27 -4.53
N ASP A 309 -14.46 -21.29 -3.30
CA ASP A 309 -13.94 -20.51 -2.16
C ASP A 309 -12.41 -20.69 -1.97
N GLU A 310 -11.91 -21.91 -2.14
CA GLU A 310 -10.47 -22.19 -1.99
C GLU A 310 -9.61 -21.55 -3.09
N GLU A 311 -10.12 -21.42 -4.33
CA GLU A 311 -9.41 -20.74 -5.42
C GLU A 311 -9.16 -19.27 -5.08
N PHE A 312 -10.21 -18.57 -4.64
CA PHE A 312 -10.12 -17.15 -4.34
C PHE A 312 -9.43 -16.87 -2.99
N ARG A 313 -9.54 -17.78 -2.01
CA ARG A 313 -8.68 -17.74 -0.80
C ARG A 313 -7.21 -17.83 -1.18
N VAL A 314 -6.84 -18.78 -2.05
CA VAL A 314 -5.47 -18.91 -2.55
C VAL A 314 -5.06 -17.62 -3.28
N ALA A 315 -5.90 -17.09 -4.17
CA ALA A 315 -5.63 -15.83 -4.87
C ALA A 315 -5.36 -14.67 -3.89
N ALA A 316 -6.16 -14.54 -2.82
CA ALA A 316 -5.94 -13.56 -1.77
C ALA A 316 -4.59 -13.76 -1.05
N VAL A 317 -4.22 -15.00 -0.70
CA VAL A 317 -2.92 -15.29 -0.07
C VAL A 317 -1.75 -14.95 -1.00
N LEU A 318 -1.84 -15.26 -2.29
CA LEU A 318 -0.82 -14.90 -3.27
C LEU A 318 -0.70 -13.38 -3.42
N ASP A 319 -1.82 -12.66 -3.47
CA ASP A 319 -1.84 -11.20 -3.47
C ASP A 319 -1.16 -10.62 -2.22
N ARG A 320 -1.39 -11.17 -1.01
CA ARG A 320 -0.71 -10.72 0.22
C ARG A 320 0.81 -10.77 0.09
N VAL A 321 1.37 -11.84 -0.48
CA VAL A 321 2.81 -11.96 -0.73
C VAL A 321 3.29 -10.87 -1.69
N ASN A 322 2.64 -10.75 -2.85
CA ASN A 322 3.02 -9.76 -3.87
C ASN A 322 2.99 -8.34 -3.31
N THR A 323 1.91 -8.00 -2.60
CA THR A 323 1.72 -6.69 -1.96
C THR A 323 2.81 -6.41 -0.96
N THR A 324 3.12 -7.37 -0.09
CA THR A 324 4.08 -7.16 0.98
C THR A 324 5.44 -6.78 0.38
N PHE A 325 5.85 -7.48 -0.67
CA PHE A 325 7.11 -7.20 -1.34
C PHE A 325 7.08 -5.93 -2.20
N GLU A 326 5.96 -5.61 -2.84
CA GLU A 326 5.85 -4.37 -3.61
C GLU A 326 5.86 -3.15 -2.68
N VAL A 327 5.05 -3.18 -1.60
CA VAL A 327 4.84 -2.07 -0.67
C VAL A 327 6.08 -1.81 0.17
N TRP A 328 6.63 -2.84 0.82
CA TRP A 328 7.76 -2.66 1.73
C TRP A 328 9.12 -2.83 1.06
N GLN A 329 9.23 -3.63 0.00
CA GLN A 329 10.54 -3.98 -0.58
C GLN A 329 10.75 -3.47 -2.02
N SER A 330 9.78 -2.77 -2.62
CA SER A 330 9.82 -2.38 -4.05
C SER A 330 10.33 -3.53 -4.92
N THR A 331 9.73 -4.71 -4.75
CA THR A 331 10.15 -5.95 -5.44
C THR A 331 8.94 -6.63 -6.07
N THR A 332 9.03 -6.91 -7.37
CA THR A 332 7.95 -7.50 -8.17
C THR A 332 7.91 -9.04 -8.06
N MET A 333 7.40 -9.56 -6.94
CA MET A 333 7.38 -11.01 -6.68
C MET A 333 6.38 -11.82 -7.52
N ALA A 334 5.44 -11.17 -8.21
CA ALA A 334 4.35 -11.85 -8.92
C ALA A 334 4.83 -12.84 -9.98
N CYS A 335 5.90 -12.54 -10.70
CA CYS A 335 6.47 -13.47 -11.68
C CYS A 335 7.03 -14.76 -11.05
N VAL A 336 7.39 -14.71 -9.75
CA VAL A 336 8.01 -15.85 -9.06
C VAL A 336 7.02 -16.98 -8.78
N GLN A 337 5.72 -16.67 -8.84
CA GLN A 337 4.60 -17.62 -8.71
C GLN A 337 4.68 -18.80 -9.66
N CYS A 338 5.22 -18.60 -10.87
CA CYS A 338 5.25 -19.63 -11.92
C CYS A 338 6.65 -20.17 -12.19
N HIS A 339 7.69 -19.41 -11.88
CA HIS A 339 9.09 -19.79 -12.11
C HIS A 339 10.05 -18.91 -11.29
N SER A 340 11.33 -19.25 -11.17
CA SER A 340 12.31 -18.35 -10.55
C SER A 340 12.36 -17.00 -11.28
N HIS A 341 12.59 -15.89 -10.56
CA HIS A 341 12.53 -14.55 -11.14
C HIS A 341 13.44 -14.45 -12.38
N PRO A 342 13.04 -13.78 -13.48
CA PRO A 342 13.84 -13.79 -14.70
C PRO A 342 15.19 -13.08 -14.58
N TYR A 343 15.30 -12.10 -13.67
CA TYR A 343 16.42 -11.16 -13.60
C TYR A 343 17.04 -10.98 -12.22
N ASP A 344 16.36 -11.45 -11.18
CA ASP A 344 16.72 -11.20 -9.78
C ASP A 344 16.88 -12.54 -9.06
N PRO A 345 17.67 -12.58 -7.98
CA PRO A 345 18.09 -13.83 -7.34
C PRO A 345 17.00 -14.43 -6.44
N PHE A 346 15.76 -14.48 -6.91
CA PHE A 346 14.63 -15.09 -6.20
C PHE A 346 14.23 -16.41 -6.87
N LYS A 347 14.31 -17.49 -6.12
CA LYS A 347 13.96 -18.84 -6.56
C LYS A 347 12.46 -19.08 -6.43
N HIS A 348 11.91 -19.91 -7.33
CA HIS A 348 10.49 -20.26 -7.33
C HIS A 348 9.98 -20.81 -5.99
N GLU A 349 10.77 -21.69 -5.35
CA GLU A 349 10.42 -22.27 -4.05
C GLU A 349 10.32 -21.22 -2.94
N GLU A 350 11.20 -20.20 -2.95
CA GLU A 350 11.21 -19.12 -1.94
C GLU A 350 9.90 -18.33 -1.96
N TYR A 351 9.23 -18.22 -3.11
CA TYR A 351 7.91 -17.59 -3.19
C TYR A 351 6.87 -18.35 -2.36
N PHE A 352 6.85 -19.69 -2.41
CA PHE A 352 5.90 -20.48 -1.61
C PHE A 352 6.32 -20.60 -0.15
N GLN A 353 7.61 -20.50 0.15
CA GLN A 353 8.09 -20.32 1.53
C GLN A 353 7.59 -18.99 2.12
N LEU A 354 7.51 -17.92 1.30
CA LEU A 354 6.89 -16.66 1.69
C LEU A 354 5.37 -16.78 1.83
N THR A 355 4.71 -17.47 0.89
CA THR A 355 3.27 -17.81 0.98
C THR A 355 2.95 -18.53 2.28
N ALA A 356 3.84 -19.37 2.81
CA ALA A 356 3.62 -20.08 4.06
C ALA A 356 3.46 -19.17 5.28
N PHE A 357 4.00 -17.95 5.28
CA PHE A 357 3.72 -16.96 6.33
C PHE A 357 2.26 -16.50 6.33
N PHE A 358 1.63 -16.41 5.15
CA PHE A 358 0.26 -15.88 4.99
C PHE A 358 -0.81 -16.96 4.80
N ASN A 359 -0.43 -18.20 4.50
CA ASN A 359 -1.37 -19.27 4.24
C ASN A 359 -1.99 -19.86 5.51
N ASN A 360 -1.41 -19.61 6.69
CA ASN A 360 -1.93 -20.11 7.97
C ASN A 360 -2.90 -19.14 8.66
N THR A 361 -3.45 -18.18 7.93
CA THR A 361 -4.49 -17.28 8.41
C THR A 361 -5.87 -17.95 8.42
N ARG A 362 -6.75 -17.54 9.34
CA ARG A 362 -8.08 -18.13 9.55
C ARG A 362 -9.09 -17.74 8.47
N ASP A 363 -8.85 -16.68 7.71
CA ASP A 363 -9.80 -16.21 6.73
C ASP A 363 -10.13 -17.21 5.62
N GLU A 364 -11.34 -17.09 5.11
CA GLU A 364 -11.89 -17.88 4.02
C GLU A 364 -12.62 -16.92 3.07
N ASP A 365 -12.75 -17.30 1.81
CA ASP A 365 -13.39 -16.45 0.81
C ASP A 365 -14.91 -16.61 0.79
N THR A 366 -15.53 -16.36 1.94
CA THR A 366 -16.97 -16.54 2.16
C THR A 366 -17.70 -15.20 2.20
N HIS A 367 -19.03 -15.26 2.05
CA HIS A 367 -19.88 -14.07 2.03
C HIS A 367 -19.78 -13.19 3.29
N ASP A 368 -19.50 -13.77 4.44
CA ASP A 368 -19.44 -13.07 5.72
C ASP A 368 -18.09 -12.40 6.04
N GLU A 369 -17.05 -12.59 5.21
CA GLU A 369 -15.68 -12.03 5.38
C GLU A 369 -15.09 -12.27 6.78
N GLU A 370 -15.40 -13.41 7.40
CA GLU A 370 -14.83 -13.76 8.71
C GLU A 370 -13.32 -14.10 8.60
N PRO A 371 -12.55 -14.03 9.69
CA PRO A 371 -12.91 -13.44 10.98
C PRO A 371 -13.05 -11.91 10.90
N LYS A 372 -14.01 -11.39 11.66
CA LYS A 372 -14.19 -9.95 11.85
C LYS A 372 -13.96 -9.56 13.31
N LEU A 373 -13.33 -8.41 13.51
CA LEU A 373 -13.27 -7.73 14.80
C LEU A 373 -14.60 -7.01 15.07
N ARG A 374 -15.21 -7.27 16.22
CA ARG A 374 -16.50 -6.69 16.62
C ARG A 374 -16.33 -5.52 17.58
N PHE A 375 -17.07 -4.44 17.32
CA PHE A 375 -17.01 -3.21 18.12
C PHE A 375 -18.24 -3.11 19.02
N TYR A 376 -18.17 -3.75 20.18
CA TYR A 376 -19.21 -3.66 21.21
C TYR A 376 -19.17 -2.31 21.90
N GLU A 377 -20.34 -1.74 22.20
CA GLU A 377 -20.50 -0.47 22.91
C GLU A 377 -21.67 -0.54 23.91
N GLY A 378 -21.71 0.38 24.88
CA GLY A 378 -22.81 0.52 25.84
C GLY A 378 -23.12 -0.76 26.62
N GLU A 379 -24.41 -1.15 26.64
CA GLU A 379 -24.92 -2.28 27.42
C GLU A 379 -24.21 -3.62 27.07
N ASP A 380 -23.78 -3.80 25.82
CA ASP A 380 -23.10 -5.03 25.41
C ASP A 380 -21.70 -5.15 26.03
N LEU A 381 -20.96 -4.04 26.18
CA LEU A 381 -19.68 -4.05 26.88
C LEU A 381 -19.84 -4.36 28.38
N GLU A 382 -20.89 -3.85 29.02
CA GLU A 382 -21.21 -4.16 30.41
C GLU A 382 -21.55 -5.64 30.58
N LYS A 383 -22.35 -6.21 29.67
CA LYS A 383 -22.65 -7.65 29.62
C LYS A 383 -21.37 -8.46 29.47
N ILE A 384 -20.53 -8.16 28.48
CA ILE A 384 -19.26 -8.86 28.25
C ILE A 384 -18.39 -8.80 29.51
N SER A 385 -18.20 -7.62 30.10
CA SER A 385 -17.40 -7.44 31.31
C SER A 385 -17.92 -8.29 32.48
N SER A 386 -19.24 -8.35 32.66
CA SER A 386 -19.87 -9.19 33.70
C SER A 386 -19.68 -10.68 33.46
N ILE A 387 -19.75 -11.13 32.20
CA ILE A 387 -19.54 -12.53 31.81
C ILE A 387 -18.07 -12.90 32.06
N LEU A 388 -17.12 -12.09 31.61
CA LEU A 388 -15.69 -12.36 31.78
C LEU A 388 -15.29 -12.41 33.26
N SER A 389 -15.82 -11.48 34.07
CA SER A 389 -15.61 -11.50 35.54
C SER A 389 -16.18 -12.76 36.19
N TRP A 390 -17.36 -13.21 35.76
CA TRP A 390 -17.95 -14.46 36.22
C TRP A 390 -17.10 -15.69 35.86
N VAL A 391 -16.62 -15.77 34.61
CA VAL A 391 -15.76 -16.87 34.14
C VAL A 391 -14.43 -16.89 34.89
N ASN A 392 -13.84 -15.71 35.14
CA ASN A 392 -12.61 -15.63 35.91
C ASN A 392 -12.80 -16.08 37.37
N SER A 393 -13.95 -15.74 37.97
CA SER A 393 -14.25 -16.09 39.38
C SER A 393 -14.62 -17.56 39.58
N ASN A 394 -15.27 -18.18 38.60
CA ASN A 394 -15.80 -19.54 38.72
C ASN A 394 -15.05 -20.59 37.89
N GLY A 395 -14.15 -20.16 37.00
CA GLY A 395 -13.34 -21.00 36.12
C GLY A 395 -11.86 -20.63 36.21
N SER A 396 -11.32 -20.06 35.14
CA SER A 396 -9.91 -19.67 35.06
C SER A 396 -9.73 -18.45 34.17
N GLN A 397 -8.61 -17.73 34.36
CA GLN A 397 -8.23 -16.62 33.52
C GLN A 397 -8.13 -17.03 32.03
N LYS A 398 -7.53 -18.17 31.74
CA LYS A 398 -7.41 -18.70 30.36
C LYS A 398 -8.77 -18.94 29.70
N GLN A 399 -9.78 -19.37 30.46
CA GLN A 399 -11.14 -19.52 29.93
C GLN A 399 -11.80 -18.17 29.67
N ALA A 400 -11.54 -17.16 30.50
CA ALA A 400 -12.03 -15.81 30.29
C ALA A 400 -11.38 -15.18 29.04
N GLU A 401 -10.07 -15.36 28.84
CA GLU A 401 -9.33 -14.91 27.65
C GLU A 401 -9.89 -15.57 26.36
N ALA A 402 -10.03 -16.90 26.35
CA ALA A 402 -10.60 -17.61 25.20
C ALA A 402 -12.04 -17.16 24.88
N LEU A 403 -12.84 -16.86 25.91
CA LEU A 403 -14.20 -16.35 25.73
C LEU A 403 -14.23 -14.91 25.23
N HIS A 404 -13.31 -14.06 25.70
CA HIS A 404 -13.13 -12.71 25.20
C HIS A 404 -12.79 -12.72 23.70
N ASP A 405 -11.84 -13.55 23.30
CA ASP A 405 -11.45 -13.70 21.89
C ASP A 405 -12.61 -14.24 21.05
N PHE A 406 -13.39 -15.20 21.58
CA PHE A 406 -14.59 -15.69 20.91
C PHE A 406 -15.67 -14.62 20.74
N PHE A 407 -15.82 -13.69 21.69
CA PHE A 407 -16.72 -12.54 21.51
C PHE A 407 -16.22 -11.61 20.40
N ASN A 408 -14.92 -11.33 20.36
CA ASN A 408 -14.34 -10.44 19.37
C ASN A 408 -14.39 -11.04 17.95
N PHE A 409 -13.95 -12.29 17.80
CA PHE A 409 -13.65 -12.88 16.49
C PHE A 409 -14.66 -13.93 16.03
N ARG A 410 -15.40 -14.56 16.95
CA ARG A 410 -16.20 -15.79 16.71
C ARG A 410 -15.37 -17.00 16.25
N GLU A 411 -14.09 -17.04 16.61
CA GLU A 411 -13.17 -18.13 16.28
C GLU A 411 -12.68 -18.85 17.54
N PRO A 412 -12.29 -20.14 17.47
CA PRO A 412 -12.28 -20.99 16.27
C PRO A 412 -13.68 -21.54 15.92
N LYS A 413 -13.99 -21.58 14.63
CA LYS A 413 -15.18 -22.26 14.08
C LYS A 413 -14.86 -23.01 12.78
N TYR A 414 -15.71 -23.97 12.46
CA TYR A 414 -15.68 -24.74 11.22
C TYR A 414 -16.80 -24.26 10.30
N HIS A 415 -16.44 -23.75 9.12
CA HIS A 415 -17.43 -23.34 8.13
C HIS A 415 -18.07 -24.56 7.45
N ALA A 416 -19.34 -24.42 7.11
CA ALA A 416 -20.13 -25.50 6.56
C ALA A 416 -19.76 -25.86 5.12
N HIS A 417 -19.09 -24.96 4.37
CA HIS A 417 -18.58 -25.27 3.04
C HIS A 417 -17.45 -26.32 3.05
N LEU A 418 -16.87 -26.60 4.23
CA LEU A 418 -15.89 -27.69 4.41
C LEU A 418 -16.54 -29.07 4.48
N CYS A 419 -17.88 -29.15 4.45
CA CYS A 419 -18.57 -30.42 4.41
C CYS A 419 -18.41 -31.09 3.04
N GLU A 420 -18.25 -32.41 3.06
CA GLU A 420 -18.04 -33.25 1.88
C GLU A 420 -18.87 -34.55 1.95
N ASP A 421 -18.78 -35.38 0.92
CA ASP A 421 -19.41 -36.70 0.85
C ASP A 421 -20.93 -36.68 1.10
N PHE A 422 -21.62 -35.78 0.39
CA PHE A 422 -23.06 -35.58 0.52
C PHE A 422 -23.88 -36.78 0.03
N VAL A 423 -24.89 -37.13 0.81
CA VAL A 423 -26.02 -37.99 0.43
C VAL A 423 -27.28 -37.18 0.68
N ASN A 424 -28.13 -37.00 -0.34
CA ASN A 424 -29.33 -36.16 -0.25
C ASN A 424 -29.06 -34.79 0.40
N GLY A 425 -28.07 -34.08 -0.12
CA GLY A 425 -27.68 -32.76 0.37
C GLY A 425 -26.72 -32.07 -0.58
N GLU A 426 -26.47 -30.79 -0.32
CA GLU A 426 -25.64 -29.93 -1.14
C GLU A 426 -25.04 -28.78 -0.33
N LEU A 427 -24.14 -28.03 -0.97
CA LEU A 427 -23.79 -26.67 -0.56
C LEU A 427 -24.66 -25.68 -1.34
N ILE A 428 -25.65 -25.09 -0.66
CA ILE A 428 -26.51 -24.04 -1.23
C ILE A 428 -25.63 -22.84 -1.55
N ASP A 429 -25.67 -22.38 -2.80
CA ASP A 429 -24.82 -21.28 -3.29
C ASP A 429 -23.33 -21.51 -2.97
N THR A 430 -22.88 -22.77 -3.09
CA THR A 430 -21.52 -23.26 -2.78
C THR A 430 -21.04 -23.06 -1.33
N LYS A 431 -21.86 -22.49 -0.43
CA LYS A 431 -21.40 -22.00 0.88
C LYS A 431 -22.11 -22.62 2.09
N TRP A 432 -23.43 -22.78 2.01
CA TRP A 432 -24.24 -23.20 3.16
C TRP A 432 -24.61 -24.66 3.07
N LEU A 433 -24.40 -25.42 4.14
CA LEU A 433 -24.82 -26.81 4.21
C LEU A 433 -26.35 -26.91 4.18
N GLY A 434 -26.86 -27.54 3.12
CA GLY A 434 -28.26 -27.86 2.91
C GLY A 434 -28.48 -29.36 2.81
N LEU A 435 -28.90 -29.99 3.91
CA LEU A 435 -29.30 -31.41 3.90
C LEU A 435 -30.80 -31.54 3.67
N TRP A 436 -31.20 -32.49 2.83
CA TRP A 436 -32.59 -32.86 2.57
C TRP A 436 -33.09 -33.87 3.61
N HIS A 437 -34.33 -34.34 3.48
CA HIS A 437 -34.82 -35.49 4.25
C HIS A 437 -33.96 -36.73 3.97
N ASP A 438 -33.59 -37.46 5.03
CA ASP A 438 -32.63 -38.57 4.99
C ASP A 438 -31.30 -38.15 4.34
N GLY A 439 -30.86 -36.92 4.65
CA GLY A 439 -29.63 -36.32 4.14
C GLY A 439 -28.47 -36.46 5.11
N SER A 440 -27.26 -36.58 4.58
CA SER A 440 -26.03 -36.62 5.38
C SER A 440 -24.81 -36.04 4.67
N CYS A 441 -23.82 -35.64 5.46
CA CYS A 441 -22.49 -35.25 4.98
C CYS A 441 -21.42 -35.55 6.04
N TYR A 442 -20.15 -35.37 5.68
CA TYR A 442 -19.02 -35.43 6.59
C TYR A 442 -18.41 -34.04 6.78
N LEU A 443 -17.99 -33.75 8.01
CA LEU A 443 -17.05 -32.68 8.32
C LEU A 443 -15.80 -33.33 8.92
N ARG A 444 -14.69 -33.30 8.20
CA ARG A 444 -13.48 -34.07 8.53
C ARG A 444 -12.58 -33.39 9.55
N ASN A 445 -11.83 -34.20 10.29
CA ASN A 445 -10.72 -33.75 11.15
C ASN A 445 -11.10 -32.58 12.10
N VAL A 446 -12.26 -32.71 12.75
CA VAL A 446 -12.79 -31.71 13.68
C VAL A 446 -12.21 -31.95 15.06
N ASP A 447 -11.51 -30.95 15.58
CA ASP A 447 -11.06 -30.89 16.95
C ASP A 447 -12.02 -30.01 17.76
N THR A 448 -12.76 -30.63 18.68
CA THR A 448 -13.76 -29.94 19.51
C THR A 448 -13.16 -29.34 20.78
N GLN A 449 -11.86 -29.51 21.02
CA GLN A 449 -11.15 -29.00 22.20
C GLN A 449 -11.81 -29.39 23.54
N GLY A 450 -12.48 -30.55 23.59
CA GLY A 450 -13.20 -31.02 24.78
C GLY A 450 -14.50 -30.28 25.11
N ALA A 451 -15.04 -29.51 24.15
CA ALA A 451 -16.30 -28.79 24.30
C ALA A 451 -17.49 -29.70 24.66
N ASP A 452 -18.40 -29.19 25.49
CA ASP A 452 -19.69 -29.82 25.78
C ASP A 452 -20.89 -29.14 25.10
N GLN A 453 -20.65 -28.09 24.32
CA GLN A 453 -21.68 -27.41 23.54
C GLN A 453 -21.25 -27.25 22.09
N LEU A 454 -22.24 -27.41 21.21
CA LEU A 454 -22.17 -27.07 19.80
C LEU A 454 -22.98 -25.80 19.57
N LEU A 455 -22.31 -24.74 19.15
CA LEU A 455 -22.95 -23.59 18.54
C LEU A 455 -23.12 -23.84 17.05
N MET A 456 -24.33 -23.64 16.55
CA MET A 456 -24.64 -23.75 15.12
C MET A 456 -25.31 -22.45 14.66
N HIS A 457 -24.75 -21.85 13.61
CA HIS A 457 -25.34 -20.69 12.94
C HIS A 457 -26.05 -21.12 11.67
N TYR A 458 -27.36 -20.86 11.59
CA TYR A 458 -28.19 -21.41 10.54
C TYR A 458 -29.47 -20.59 10.29
N ASN A 459 -30.07 -20.84 9.13
CA ASN A 459 -31.41 -20.44 8.74
C ASN A 459 -32.25 -21.71 8.50
N SER A 460 -33.53 -21.72 8.87
CA SER A 460 -34.42 -22.85 8.60
C SER A 460 -35.78 -22.37 8.10
N GLY A 461 -36.20 -22.88 6.95
CA GLY A 461 -37.53 -22.64 6.40
C GLY A 461 -38.62 -23.56 6.96
N LEU A 462 -38.24 -24.61 7.68
CA LEU A 462 -39.12 -25.70 8.12
C LEU A 462 -39.09 -25.90 9.63
N ASP A 463 -40.23 -26.35 10.17
CA ASP A 463 -40.36 -26.78 11.56
C ASP A 463 -40.03 -28.27 11.71
N GLY A 464 -39.46 -28.65 12.86
CA GLY A 464 -39.29 -30.05 13.23
C GLY A 464 -38.17 -30.80 12.50
N THR A 465 -37.18 -30.12 11.93
CA THR A 465 -36.02 -30.80 11.33
C THR A 465 -35.15 -31.40 12.43
N LYS A 466 -34.97 -32.72 12.41
CA LYS A 466 -34.12 -33.44 13.37
C LYS A 466 -32.70 -33.51 12.82
N ILE A 467 -31.73 -33.00 13.57
CA ILE A 467 -30.30 -33.10 13.24
C ILE A 467 -29.65 -34.08 14.21
N SER A 468 -28.83 -34.98 13.67
CA SER A 468 -27.99 -35.90 14.45
C SER A 468 -26.54 -35.76 14.01
N ILE A 469 -25.60 -35.72 14.96
CA ILE A 469 -24.16 -35.66 14.68
C ILE A 469 -23.51 -36.87 15.34
N ARG A 470 -22.74 -37.63 14.58
CA ARG A 470 -22.10 -38.88 15.00
C ARG A 470 -20.59 -38.81 14.88
N ASN A 471 -19.93 -39.64 15.69
CA ASN A 471 -18.49 -39.82 15.65
C ASN A 471 -18.10 -40.78 14.52
N GLY A 472 -17.30 -40.31 13.57
CA GLY A 472 -16.85 -41.09 12.43
C GLY A 472 -17.92 -41.14 11.35
N GLY A 473 -18.73 -42.19 11.33
CA GLY A 473 -19.68 -42.48 10.25
C GLY A 473 -21.12 -42.80 10.71
N PRO A 474 -21.97 -43.36 9.85
CA PRO A 474 -23.40 -43.60 10.13
C PRO A 474 -23.66 -44.55 11.31
N GLU A 475 -22.81 -45.56 11.50
CA GLU A 475 -22.86 -46.48 12.65
C GLU A 475 -22.15 -45.93 13.90
N GLY A 476 -21.67 -44.69 13.82
CA GLY A 476 -20.98 -44.00 14.89
C GLY A 476 -21.88 -43.66 16.08
N GLU A 477 -21.25 -43.47 17.24
CA GLU A 477 -21.94 -42.97 18.43
C GLU A 477 -22.52 -41.58 18.17
N ILE A 478 -23.77 -41.36 18.60
CA ILE A 478 -24.42 -40.06 18.56
C ILE A 478 -23.76 -39.12 19.58
N LEU A 479 -23.14 -38.06 19.07
CA LEU A 479 -22.48 -37.02 19.86
C LEU A 479 -23.45 -35.89 20.22
N SER A 480 -24.40 -35.59 19.34
CA SER A 480 -25.46 -34.61 19.57
C SER A 480 -26.68 -34.95 18.73
N GLN A 481 -27.87 -34.70 19.29
CA GLN A 481 -29.13 -34.86 18.58
C GLN A 481 -30.13 -33.84 19.08
N PHE A 482 -30.75 -33.10 18.16
CA PHE A 482 -31.66 -32.01 18.49
C PHE A 482 -32.63 -31.75 17.33
N THR A 483 -33.65 -30.95 17.61
CA THR A 483 -34.63 -30.51 16.62
C THR A 483 -34.52 -29.01 16.43
N ILE A 484 -34.53 -28.57 15.17
CA ILE A 484 -34.58 -27.16 14.79
C ILE A 484 -35.91 -26.84 14.13
N ASP A 485 -36.39 -25.64 14.44
CA ASP A 485 -37.62 -25.09 13.90
C ASP A 485 -37.35 -23.93 12.95
N LYS A 486 -38.41 -23.45 12.29
CA LYS A 486 -38.36 -22.33 11.37
C LYS A 486 -37.80 -21.11 12.06
N THR A 487 -36.68 -20.61 11.55
CA THR A 487 -35.90 -19.52 12.13
C THR A 487 -35.19 -18.78 11.03
N SER A 488 -34.88 -17.50 11.24
CA SER A 488 -34.12 -16.69 10.27
C SER A 488 -32.81 -16.25 10.90
N ASN A 489 -31.70 -16.73 10.34
CA ASN A 489 -30.33 -16.32 10.62
C ASN A 489 -29.97 -16.23 12.12
N VAL A 490 -29.96 -17.39 12.80
CA VAL A 490 -29.76 -17.48 14.25
C VAL A 490 -28.54 -18.33 14.61
N THR A 491 -27.90 -18.00 15.74
CA THR A 491 -26.95 -18.90 16.40
C THR A 491 -27.60 -19.53 17.64
N LYS A 492 -27.63 -20.86 17.71
CA LYS A 492 -28.15 -21.62 18.87
C LYS A 492 -27.10 -22.60 19.40
N SER A 493 -27.21 -22.90 20.69
CA SER A 493 -26.38 -23.91 21.36
C SER A 493 -27.13 -25.22 21.54
N PHE A 494 -26.42 -26.32 21.36
CA PHE A 494 -26.91 -27.68 21.55
C PHE A 494 -25.92 -28.48 22.39
N PRO A 495 -26.38 -29.37 23.30
CA PRO A 495 -25.50 -30.25 24.05
C PRO A 495 -24.67 -31.13 23.11
N PHE A 496 -23.38 -31.27 23.41
CA PHE A 496 -22.45 -32.07 22.63
C PHE A 496 -21.63 -32.97 23.54
N LYS A 497 -21.42 -34.22 23.14
CA LYS A 497 -20.59 -35.16 23.91
C LYS A 497 -19.11 -34.79 23.77
N LYS A 498 -18.41 -34.63 24.89
CA LYS A 498 -16.98 -34.27 24.92
C LYS A 498 -16.13 -35.31 24.17
N LEU A 499 -15.21 -34.81 23.36
CA LEU A 499 -14.19 -35.58 22.67
C LEU A 499 -12.79 -35.09 23.07
N THR A 500 -11.82 -35.98 23.04
CA THR A 500 -10.43 -35.71 23.48
C THR A 500 -9.42 -35.77 22.35
N ALA A 501 -9.85 -36.08 21.13
CA ALA A 501 -9.03 -36.16 19.94
C ALA A 501 -9.84 -35.65 18.72
N PRO A 502 -9.19 -35.19 17.65
CA PRO A 502 -9.84 -34.89 16.40
C PRO A 502 -10.60 -36.09 15.84
N VAL A 503 -11.79 -35.85 15.30
CA VAL A 503 -12.65 -36.88 14.69
C VAL A 503 -13.29 -36.37 13.42
N ASP A 504 -13.75 -37.30 12.58
CA ASP A 504 -14.72 -36.96 11.54
C ASP A 504 -16.11 -36.88 12.15
N LEU A 505 -16.89 -35.87 11.78
CA LEU A 505 -18.28 -35.74 12.17
C LEU A 505 -19.18 -36.13 11.00
N TYR A 506 -20.03 -37.13 11.23
CA TYR A 506 -21.10 -37.49 10.32
C TYR A 506 -22.38 -36.78 10.74
N ILE A 507 -22.89 -35.88 9.89
CA ILE A 507 -24.01 -35.00 10.18
C ILE A 507 -25.21 -35.50 9.36
N GLU A 508 -26.34 -35.73 10.02
CA GLU A 508 -27.59 -36.22 9.43
C GLU A 508 -28.72 -35.21 9.67
N ALA A 509 -29.59 -35.03 8.67
CA ALA A 509 -30.83 -34.29 8.81
C ALA A 509 -32.02 -35.14 8.35
N ASP A 510 -33.09 -35.09 9.14
CA ASP A 510 -34.34 -35.77 8.86
C ASP A 510 -35.52 -34.81 9.05
N ASN A 511 -36.32 -34.65 7.99
CA ASN A 511 -37.61 -33.98 8.07
C ASN A 511 -38.57 -34.55 7.01
N PRO A 512 -39.48 -35.47 7.37
CA PRO A 512 -40.40 -36.09 6.41
C PRO A 512 -41.42 -35.12 5.80
N LYS A 513 -41.50 -33.87 6.30
CA LYS A 513 -42.33 -32.81 5.71
C LYS A 513 -41.61 -32.04 4.60
N ALA A 514 -40.29 -32.20 4.46
CA ALA A 514 -39.54 -31.57 3.39
C ALA A 514 -39.91 -32.20 2.04
N SER A 515 -40.07 -31.38 1.02
CA SER A 515 -40.27 -31.88 -0.35
C SER A 515 -39.00 -32.58 -0.84
N PRO A 516 -39.09 -33.46 -1.86
CA PRO A 516 -37.89 -34.03 -2.48
C PRO A 516 -36.92 -32.91 -2.91
N GLN A 517 -35.64 -33.06 -2.56
CA GLN A 517 -34.58 -32.08 -2.85
C GLN A 517 -34.74 -30.71 -2.17
N GLN A 518 -35.60 -30.60 -1.15
CA GLN A 518 -35.71 -29.39 -0.36
C GLN A 518 -34.73 -29.42 0.82
N SER A 519 -33.83 -28.44 0.86
CA SER A 519 -32.96 -28.21 2.01
C SER A 519 -33.78 -27.91 3.27
N THR A 520 -33.54 -28.71 4.30
CA THR A 520 -34.25 -28.63 5.59
C THR A 520 -33.80 -27.44 6.43
N SER A 521 -32.57 -27.00 6.22
CA SER A 521 -31.95 -25.80 6.78
C SER A 521 -30.77 -25.38 5.90
N ALA A 522 -30.25 -24.18 6.12
CA ALA A 522 -28.99 -23.69 5.57
C ALA A 522 -28.07 -23.36 6.74
N VAL A 523 -27.09 -24.22 6.99
CA VAL A 523 -26.10 -24.04 8.07
C VAL A 523 -24.86 -23.34 7.52
N THR A 524 -24.39 -22.31 8.22
CA THR A 524 -23.23 -21.51 7.80
C THR A 524 -21.95 -21.99 8.45
N TRP A 525 -21.97 -22.27 9.76
CA TRP A 525 -20.80 -22.72 10.52
C TRP A 525 -21.19 -23.40 11.82
N PHE A 526 -20.24 -24.16 12.36
CA PHE A 526 -20.26 -24.84 13.65
C PHE A 526 -19.12 -24.33 14.53
N ALA A 527 -19.38 -24.03 15.80
CA ALA A 527 -18.33 -23.74 16.78
C ALA A 527 -18.51 -24.62 18.02
N PHE A 528 -17.41 -25.12 18.56
CA PHE A 528 -17.41 -26.01 19.72
C PHE A 528 -16.94 -25.24 20.94
N VAL A 529 -17.83 -25.04 21.90
CA VAL A 529 -17.57 -24.21 23.08
C VAL A 529 -17.87 -24.96 24.37
N ASN A 530 -17.21 -24.58 25.45
CA ASN A 530 -17.54 -25.08 26.77
C ASN A 530 -18.67 -24.26 27.38
N SER A 531 -19.56 -24.93 28.11
CA SER A 531 -20.53 -24.29 28.99
C SER A 531 -19.82 -23.34 29.96
N LEU A 532 -20.46 -22.22 30.29
CA LEU A 532 -19.92 -21.29 31.28
C LEU A 532 -19.72 -22.03 32.63
N PRO A 533 -18.63 -21.74 33.35
CA PRO A 533 -18.40 -22.33 34.66
C PRO A 533 -19.43 -21.82 35.70
N GLY A 534 -19.54 -22.54 36.82
CA GLY A 534 -20.39 -22.11 37.94
C GLY A 534 -21.88 -22.39 37.78
N LYS A 535 -22.26 -23.45 37.04
CA LYS A 535 -23.68 -23.84 36.84
C LYS A 535 -24.51 -23.94 38.11
N GLU A 536 -23.89 -24.39 39.21
CA GLU A 536 -24.52 -24.53 40.52
C GLU A 536 -24.56 -23.24 41.35
N GLN A 537 -23.97 -22.14 40.85
CA GLN A 537 -23.86 -20.88 41.57
C GLN A 537 -25.08 -19.97 41.32
N LYS A 538 -25.47 -19.22 42.36
CA LYS A 538 -26.55 -18.24 42.25
C LYS A 538 -26.17 -17.13 41.25
N GLY A 539 -27.02 -16.88 40.26
CA GLY A 539 -26.78 -15.89 39.20
C GLY A 539 -26.30 -16.49 37.87
N TYR A 540 -25.99 -17.80 37.83
CA TYR A 540 -25.55 -18.46 36.59
C TYR A 540 -26.52 -18.23 35.42
N GLN A 541 -27.82 -18.40 35.65
CA GLN A 541 -28.82 -18.27 34.58
C GLN A 541 -28.80 -16.88 33.96
N GLU A 542 -28.66 -15.84 34.77
CA GLU A 542 -28.59 -14.45 34.29
C GLU A 542 -27.34 -14.22 33.43
N ILE A 543 -26.17 -14.73 33.87
CA ILE A 543 -24.93 -14.64 33.09
C ILE A 543 -25.03 -15.43 31.78
N ASN A 544 -25.64 -16.61 31.82
CA ASN A 544 -25.88 -17.44 30.65
C ASN A 544 -26.82 -16.75 29.65
N ASP A 545 -27.88 -16.11 30.11
CA ASP A 545 -28.80 -15.33 29.26
C ASP A 545 -28.08 -14.12 28.64
N ARG A 546 -27.21 -13.43 29.40
CA ARG A 546 -26.35 -12.35 28.88
C ARG A 546 -25.40 -12.85 27.79
N PHE A 547 -24.78 -14.02 27.97
CA PHE A 547 -23.92 -14.62 26.95
C PHE A 547 -24.65 -14.80 25.62
N TYR A 548 -25.84 -15.40 25.63
CA TYR A 548 -26.63 -15.57 24.41
C TYR A 548 -27.20 -14.25 23.86
N SER A 549 -27.44 -13.25 24.71
CA SER A 549 -27.79 -11.90 24.25
C SER A 549 -26.65 -11.29 23.44
N VAL A 550 -25.41 -11.34 23.95
CA VAL A 550 -24.21 -10.82 23.25
C VAL A 550 -23.94 -11.58 21.95
N LEU A 551 -24.24 -12.88 21.90
CA LEU A 551 -24.12 -13.65 20.66
C LEU A 551 -25.04 -13.13 19.54
N LYS A 552 -26.19 -12.55 19.90
CA LYS A 552 -27.21 -12.03 18.98
C LYS A 552 -27.03 -10.55 18.64
N SER A 553 -26.17 -9.83 19.36
CA SER A 553 -25.93 -8.42 19.13
C SER A 553 -25.40 -8.16 17.73
N LYS A 554 -26.01 -7.18 17.05
CA LYS A 554 -25.57 -6.69 15.74
C LYS A 554 -24.74 -5.44 15.97
N VAL A 555 -23.42 -5.61 15.94
CA VAL A 555 -22.46 -4.52 16.13
C VAL A 555 -21.68 -4.28 14.85
N PRO A 556 -21.16 -3.06 14.62
CA PRO A 556 -20.18 -2.83 13.57
C PRO A 556 -19.03 -3.83 13.69
N SER A 557 -18.48 -4.25 12.56
CA SER A 557 -17.36 -5.19 12.53
C SER A 557 -16.45 -4.93 11.35
N LEU A 558 -15.17 -5.31 11.47
CA LEU A 558 -14.12 -5.08 10.48
C LEU A 558 -13.45 -6.43 10.16
N PRO A 559 -13.37 -6.87 8.90
CA PRO A 559 -12.53 -8.00 8.52
C PRO A 559 -11.08 -7.78 8.94
N ILE A 560 -10.52 -8.75 9.68
CA ILE A 560 -9.12 -8.74 10.15
C ILE A 560 -8.43 -10.06 9.84
N ILE A 561 -7.12 -10.10 10.05
CA ILE A 561 -6.38 -11.37 10.02
C ILE A 561 -6.31 -11.92 11.45
N ILE A 562 -6.57 -13.21 11.60
CA ILE A 562 -6.28 -13.99 12.80
C ILE A 562 -5.53 -15.23 12.37
N GLU A 563 -4.46 -15.59 13.06
CA GLU A 563 -3.72 -16.82 12.82
C GLU A 563 -4.54 -18.07 13.24
N ASN A 564 -4.45 -19.16 12.46
CA ASN A 564 -5.06 -20.42 12.87
C ASN A 564 -4.41 -20.95 14.15
N PRO A 565 -5.19 -21.53 15.08
CA PRO A 565 -4.62 -22.32 16.16
C PRO A 565 -3.91 -23.56 15.61
N SER A 566 -2.98 -24.13 16.39
CA SER A 566 -2.11 -25.23 15.94
C SER A 566 -2.86 -26.45 15.40
N PHE A 567 -4.08 -26.73 15.88
CA PHE A 567 -4.89 -27.87 15.44
C PHE A 567 -5.65 -27.61 14.12
N MET A 568 -5.68 -26.35 13.65
CA MET A 568 -6.22 -25.93 12.35
C MET A 568 -5.11 -25.47 11.39
N GLN A 569 -3.85 -25.79 11.68
CA GLN A 569 -2.72 -25.29 10.91
C GLN A 569 -2.78 -25.77 9.45
N ARG A 570 -2.62 -24.83 8.52
CA ARG A 570 -2.61 -25.11 7.09
C ARG A 570 -1.21 -25.51 6.62
N LYS A 571 -1.17 -26.44 5.65
CA LYS A 571 0.04 -26.81 4.93
C LYS A 571 0.20 -25.96 3.69
N THR A 572 1.44 -25.66 3.32
CA THR A 572 1.76 -24.93 2.09
C THR A 572 2.60 -25.82 1.19
N HIS A 573 2.21 -25.88 -0.09
CA HIS A 573 2.93 -26.60 -1.13
C HIS A 573 3.42 -25.64 -2.20
N VAL A 574 4.49 -26.01 -2.89
CA VAL A 574 4.88 -25.34 -4.15
C VAL A 574 3.81 -25.63 -5.20
N PHE A 575 3.33 -24.61 -5.91
CA PHE A 575 2.43 -24.83 -7.05
C PHE A 575 3.24 -25.02 -8.33
N GLU A 576 3.07 -26.15 -9.00
CA GLU A 576 3.79 -26.44 -10.23
C GLU A 576 3.41 -25.42 -11.31
N ARG A 577 4.39 -24.59 -11.70
CA ARG A 577 4.17 -23.48 -12.66
C ARG A 577 3.06 -22.51 -12.24
N GLY A 578 2.83 -22.37 -10.94
CA GLY A 578 1.80 -21.50 -10.39
C GLY A 578 0.38 -22.06 -10.46
N ASN A 579 0.19 -23.30 -10.91
CA ASN A 579 -1.13 -23.94 -10.92
C ASN A 579 -1.48 -24.47 -9.53
N TRP A 580 -2.40 -23.80 -8.85
CA TRP A 580 -2.80 -24.15 -7.48
C TRP A 580 -3.41 -25.55 -7.34
N LEU A 581 -3.89 -26.17 -8.43
CA LEU A 581 -4.38 -27.55 -8.44
C LEU A 581 -3.26 -28.60 -8.47
N LEU A 582 -2.02 -28.19 -8.77
CA LEU A 582 -0.86 -29.08 -8.89
C LEU A 582 0.13 -28.80 -7.77
N HIS A 583 -0.01 -29.54 -6.67
CA HIS A 583 0.87 -29.44 -5.51
C HIS A 583 2.17 -30.24 -5.70
N GLY A 584 3.30 -29.57 -5.55
CA GLY A 584 4.62 -30.15 -5.38
C GLY A 584 4.98 -30.32 -3.90
N GLU A 585 6.27 -30.17 -3.59
CA GLU A 585 6.83 -30.34 -2.24
C GLU A 585 6.18 -29.42 -1.20
N GLU A 586 6.00 -29.94 0.02
CA GLU A 586 5.56 -29.16 1.18
C GLU A 586 6.69 -28.22 1.62
N VAL A 587 6.38 -26.94 1.83
CA VAL A 587 7.34 -25.91 2.25
C VAL A 587 6.93 -25.27 3.57
N LYS A 588 7.93 -24.75 4.28
CA LYS A 588 7.77 -24.04 5.55
C LYS A 588 8.11 -22.56 5.40
N PRO A 589 7.65 -21.70 6.33
CA PRO A 589 8.02 -20.29 6.34
C PRO A 589 9.54 -20.09 6.31
N LYS A 590 10.04 -19.37 5.29
CA LYS A 590 11.44 -19.00 5.11
C LYS A 590 11.51 -17.75 4.22
N THR A 591 12.54 -16.92 4.41
CA THR A 591 12.78 -15.71 3.62
C THR A 591 13.83 -15.93 2.53
N PRO A 592 13.85 -15.09 1.47
CA PRO A 592 14.81 -15.24 0.39
C PRO A 592 16.27 -15.06 0.82
N GLU A 593 17.15 -15.93 0.32
CA GLU A 593 18.57 -15.96 0.69
C GLU A 593 19.37 -14.75 0.17
N ALA A 594 18.84 -14.07 -0.84
CA ALA A 594 19.49 -12.91 -1.45
C ALA A 594 19.52 -11.66 -0.54
N LEU A 595 18.61 -11.58 0.43
CA LEU A 595 18.40 -10.43 1.32
C LEU A 595 19.12 -10.64 2.67
N ASN A 596 18.58 -10.13 3.78
CA ASN A 596 19.12 -10.33 5.12
C ASN A 596 18.79 -11.71 5.69
N ALA A 597 19.64 -12.20 6.58
CA ALA A 597 19.46 -13.49 7.23
C ALA A 597 18.30 -13.46 8.26
N TRP A 598 17.68 -14.61 8.48
CA TRP A 598 16.68 -14.78 9.54
C TRP A 598 17.34 -14.86 10.92
N ASN A 599 16.81 -14.15 11.91
CA ASN A 599 17.21 -14.33 13.31
C ASN A 599 16.48 -15.52 13.94
N PRO A 600 17.19 -16.55 14.45
CA PRO A 600 16.57 -17.74 15.04
C PRO A 600 15.65 -17.47 16.25
N GLU A 601 15.77 -16.32 16.90
CA GLU A 601 14.90 -15.92 18.03
C GLU A 601 13.51 -15.43 17.56
N TRP A 602 13.34 -15.12 16.28
CA TRP A 602 12.07 -14.70 15.73
C TRP A 602 11.12 -15.88 15.51
N PRO A 603 9.81 -15.72 15.77
CA PRO A 603 8.83 -16.77 15.54
C PRO A 603 8.65 -17.04 14.03
N ASN A 604 8.52 -18.31 13.65
CA ASN A 604 8.31 -18.74 12.26
C ASN A 604 6.87 -18.50 11.78
N ASN A 605 6.39 -17.26 11.88
CA ASN A 605 5.07 -16.78 11.48
C ASN A 605 5.15 -15.31 11.01
N ARG A 606 4.01 -14.67 10.73
CA ARG A 606 3.98 -13.28 10.23
C ARG A 606 4.69 -12.28 11.13
N LEU A 607 4.74 -12.51 12.45
CA LEU A 607 5.44 -11.62 13.37
C LEU A 607 6.95 -11.63 13.13
N GLY A 608 7.55 -12.81 12.93
CA GLY A 608 8.97 -12.90 12.56
C GLY A 608 9.24 -12.30 11.18
N LEU A 609 8.32 -12.48 10.21
CA LEU A 609 8.44 -11.84 8.89
C LEU A 609 8.44 -10.32 9.00
N ALA A 610 7.58 -9.76 9.86
CA ALA A 610 7.55 -8.32 10.12
C ALA A 610 8.86 -7.82 10.73
N TYR A 611 9.42 -8.53 11.73
CA TYR A 611 10.73 -8.21 12.29
C TYR A 611 11.85 -8.29 11.24
N TRP A 612 11.81 -9.29 10.35
CA TRP A 612 12.78 -9.43 9.28
C TRP A 612 12.71 -8.31 8.22
N LEU A 613 11.50 -7.80 7.94
CA LEU A 613 11.30 -6.66 7.04
C LEU A 613 11.86 -5.36 7.63
N THR A 614 11.65 -5.13 8.92
CA THR A 614 12.05 -3.88 9.59
C THR A 614 13.43 -3.94 10.24
N ASP A 615 14.14 -5.06 10.10
CA ASP A 615 15.50 -5.24 10.59
C ASP A 615 16.48 -4.27 9.90
N ILE A 616 17.46 -3.77 10.65
CA ILE A 616 18.44 -2.79 10.14
C ILE A 616 19.35 -3.35 9.04
N GLU A 617 19.49 -4.68 8.94
CA GLU A 617 20.22 -5.34 7.86
C GLU A 617 19.37 -5.53 6.60
N ASN A 618 18.05 -5.30 6.68
CA ASN A 618 17.17 -5.37 5.52
C ASN A 618 17.57 -4.27 4.52
N PRO A 619 17.94 -4.64 3.28
CA PRO A 619 18.52 -3.68 2.35
C PRO A 619 17.49 -2.79 1.65
N LEU A 620 16.20 -3.14 1.71
CA LEU A 620 15.17 -2.55 0.85
C LEU A 620 14.17 -1.68 1.62
N THR A 621 13.73 -2.08 2.80
CA THR A 621 12.58 -1.43 3.47
C THR A 621 12.74 0.07 3.69
N SER A 622 13.88 0.50 4.21
CA SER A 622 14.17 1.93 4.38
C SER A 622 14.31 2.66 3.04
N ARG A 623 14.95 2.02 2.03
CA ARG A 623 15.14 2.61 0.69
C ARG A 623 13.81 2.80 -0.03
N THR A 624 12.94 1.80 0.05
CA THR A 624 11.59 1.81 -0.52
C THR A 624 10.79 2.98 0.04
N LEU A 625 10.71 3.13 1.36
CA LEU A 625 9.93 4.22 1.93
C LEU A 625 10.54 5.60 1.62
N VAL A 626 11.86 5.76 1.74
CA VAL A 626 12.56 7.01 1.40
C VAL A 626 12.30 7.40 -0.04
N ASN A 627 12.39 6.45 -0.98
CA ASN A 627 12.17 6.72 -2.40
C ASN A 627 10.70 7.10 -2.69
N ARG A 628 9.74 6.44 -2.01
CA ARG A 628 8.30 6.76 -2.12
C ARG A 628 7.99 8.17 -1.59
N ILE A 629 8.49 8.53 -0.41
CA ILE A 629 8.33 9.89 0.16
C ILE A 629 8.99 10.93 -0.74
N TRP A 630 10.17 10.63 -1.27
CA TRP A 630 10.84 11.50 -2.22
C TRP A 630 10.02 11.69 -3.51
N ASP A 631 9.43 10.63 -4.06
CA ASP A 631 8.54 10.69 -5.23
C ASP A 631 7.28 11.52 -4.95
N GLN A 632 6.66 11.42 -3.76
CA GLN A 632 5.53 12.28 -3.38
C GLN A 632 5.90 13.78 -3.37
N LEU A 633 7.10 14.12 -2.86
CA LEU A 633 7.55 15.50 -2.75
C LEU A 633 8.13 16.06 -4.07
N PHE A 634 8.77 15.25 -4.90
CA PHE A 634 9.43 15.71 -6.13
C PHE A 634 8.76 15.30 -7.44
N GLY A 635 7.81 14.35 -7.41
CA GLY A 635 7.13 13.79 -8.58
C GLY A 635 7.95 12.74 -9.32
N ARG A 636 9.14 12.47 -8.79
CA ARG A 636 10.08 11.48 -9.26
C ARG A 636 10.97 11.05 -8.09
N GLY A 637 10.92 9.77 -7.75
CA GLY A 637 11.87 9.15 -6.81
C GLY A 637 13.33 9.27 -7.28
N LEU A 638 14.26 9.10 -6.33
CA LEU A 638 15.69 8.91 -6.62
C LEU A 638 15.89 7.72 -7.56
N ILE A 639 15.02 6.71 -7.45
CA ILE A 639 14.81 5.65 -8.43
C ILE A 639 13.41 5.87 -9.03
N SER A 640 13.30 5.82 -10.36
CA SER A 640 12.06 6.21 -11.03
C SER A 640 10.94 5.18 -10.96
N SER A 641 11.31 3.91 -10.94
CA SER A 641 10.43 2.78 -10.66
C SER A 641 10.26 2.70 -9.15
N ILE A 642 9.03 2.85 -8.69
CA ILE A 642 8.71 2.87 -7.26
C ILE A 642 8.34 1.46 -6.78
N GLU A 643 7.80 0.67 -7.70
CA GLU A 643 7.41 -0.73 -7.58
C GLU A 643 8.58 -1.72 -7.67
N ASP A 644 9.72 -1.30 -8.25
CA ASP A 644 10.86 -2.19 -8.53
C ASP A 644 12.22 -1.47 -8.35
N MET A 645 13.08 -2.00 -7.48
CA MET A 645 14.49 -1.60 -7.27
C MET A 645 15.50 -2.67 -7.69
N GLY A 646 15.01 -3.77 -8.25
CA GLY A 646 15.79 -4.91 -8.69
C GLY A 646 16.59 -4.62 -9.95
N THR A 647 17.03 -5.69 -10.58
CA THR A 647 18.06 -5.64 -11.63
C THR A 647 17.57 -4.99 -12.94
N GLN A 648 16.25 -4.88 -13.13
CA GLN A 648 15.64 -4.20 -14.28
C GLN A 648 15.34 -2.71 -14.03
N SER A 649 15.48 -2.23 -12.79
CA SER A 649 15.24 -0.82 -12.46
C SER A 649 16.36 0.08 -13.00
N GLU A 650 16.06 1.37 -13.19
CA GLU A 650 17.12 2.38 -13.34
C GLU A 650 17.95 2.43 -12.05
N ALA A 651 19.27 2.64 -12.16
CA ALA A 651 20.08 2.91 -10.98
C ALA A 651 19.62 4.23 -10.31
N PRO A 652 19.79 4.38 -8.98
CA PRO A 652 19.47 5.62 -8.29
C PRO A 652 20.21 6.80 -8.93
N SER A 653 19.52 7.93 -9.13
CA SER A 653 20.15 9.17 -9.62
C SER A 653 21.22 9.69 -8.64
N HIS A 654 20.99 9.50 -7.35
CA HIS A 654 21.88 9.89 -6.26
C HIS A 654 21.98 8.72 -5.25
N PRO A 655 22.82 7.69 -5.51
CA PRO A 655 22.86 6.50 -4.68
C PRO A 655 23.32 6.80 -3.25
N GLU A 656 24.30 7.69 -3.07
CA GLU A 656 24.76 8.09 -1.74
C GLU A 656 23.71 8.89 -0.97
N LEU A 657 22.87 9.66 -1.67
CA LEU A 657 21.75 10.35 -1.03
C LEU A 657 20.67 9.39 -0.56
N LEU A 658 20.33 8.40 -1.39
CA LEU A 658 19.36 7.36 -1.03
C LEU A 658 19.83 6.62 0.21
N ASP A 659 21.09 6.17 0.24
CA ASP A 659 21.67 5.47 1.38
C ASP A 659 21.80 6.37 2.61
N PHE A 660 22.17 7.64 2.45
CA PHE A 660 22.21 8.61 3.56
C PHE A 660 20.84 8.76 4.22
N LEU A 661 19.78 8.99 3.43
CA LEU A 661 18.43 9.15 3.96
C LEU A 661 17.92 7.85 4.57
N SER A 662 18.14 6.72 3.90
CA SER A 662 17.71 5.40 4.36
C SER A 662 18.38 5.00 5.67
N TYR A 663 19.68 5.21 5.77
CA TYR A 663 20.45 4.93 6.98
C TYR A 663 19.96 5.80 8.15
N ASN A 664 19.83 7.10 7.94
CA ASN A 664 19.37 8.00 9.00
C ASN A 664 17.91 7.73 9.38
N PHE A 665 17.06 7.33 8.43
CA PHE A 665 15.67 7.03 8.69
C PHE A 665 15.53 5.89 9.73
N MET A 666 16.26 4.80 9.54
CA MET A 666 16.21 3.65 10.46
C MET A 666 17.08 3.81 11.72
N ASN A 667 18.20 4.55 11.67
CA ASN A 667 19.16 4.64 12.80
C ASN A 667 19.12 5.95 13.61
N GLU A 668 18.73 7.07 13.01
CA GLU A 668 18.80 8.40 13.65
C GLU A 668 17.42 9.06 13.82
N MET A 669 16.44 8.68 13.00
CA MET A 669 15.08 9.22 13.03
C MET A 669 14.09 8.31 13.74
N ASP A 670 14.50 7.10 14.12
CA ASP A 670 13.65 6.07 14.75
C ASP A 670 12.41 5.78 13.89
N TRP A 671 12.61 5.60 12.57
CA TRP A 671 11.54 5.32 11.61
C TRP A 671 10.43 6.39 11.54
N SER A 672 10.68 7.62 12.03
CA SER A 672 9.72 8.74 11.98
C SER A 672 9.58 9.32 10.57
N ILE A 673 8.35 9.22 10.05
CA ILE A 673 7.98 9.76 8.74
C ILE A 673 7.98 11.28 8.76
N LYS A 674 7.49 11.90 9.84
CA LYS A 674 7.51 13.37 9.97
C LYS A 674 8.94 13.93 10.00
N LYS A 675 9.87 13.29 10.72
CA LYS A 675 11.29 13.71 10.72
C LYS A 675 11.92 13.59 9.33
N LEU A 676 11.60 12.53 8.58
CA LEU A 676 12.09 12.36 7.21
C LEU A 676 11.55 13.44 6.27
N ILE A 677 10.22 13.67 6.27
CA ILE A 677 9.58 14.74 5.49
C ILE A 677 10.16 16.10 5.87
N LYS A 678 10.24 16.42 7.17
CA LYS A 678 10.87 17.64 7.69
C LYS A 678 12.27 17.82 7.13
N THR A 679 13.08 16.76 7.13
CA THR A 679 14.46 16.80 6.62
C THR A 679 14.51 17.15 5.14
N ILE A 680 13.61 16.59 4.34
CA ILE A 680 13.54 16.85 2.90
C ILE A 680 13.08 18.28 2.62
N VAL A 681 11.97 18.73 3.23
CA VAL A 681 11.39 20.05 2.92
C VAL A 681 12.24 21.22 3.42
N LEU A 682 13.07 21.01 4.45
CA LEU A 682 14.02 22.03 4.93
C LEU A 682 15.26 22.21 4.04
N SER A 683 15.53 21.26 3.14
CA SER A 683 16.68 21.32 2.22
C SER A 683 16.60 22.52 1.27
N LYS A 684 17.75 23.07 0.87
CA LYS A 684 17.78 24.07 -0.22
C LYS A 684 17.26 23.46 -1.51
N THR A 685 17.54 22.17 -1.74
CA THR A 685 17.09 21.41 -2.90
C THR A 685 15.57 21.52 -3.11
N TYR A 686 14.77 21.31 -2.06
CA TYR A 686 13.31 21.41 -2.13
C TYR A 686 12.80 22.85 -2.30
N ARG A 687 13.48 23.81 -1.65
CA ARG A 687 13.10 25.24 -1.62
C ARG A 687 13.41 26.00 -2.90
N GLN A 688 14.10 25.39 -3.86
CA GLN A 688 14.41 25.99 -5.15
C GLN A 688 13.17 26.47 -5.90
N LYS A 689 13.37 27.48 -6.74
CA LYS A 689 12.38 27.95 -7.70
C LYS A 689 12.05 26.89 -8.74
N SER A 690 10.78 26.75 -9.11
CA SER A 690 10.31 25.74 -10.08
C SER A 690 10.40 26.16 -11.55
N THR A 691 10.96 27.35 -11.83
CA THR A 691 10.96 27.93 -13.19
C THR A 691 11.84 27.10 -14.12
N LEU A 692 11.32 26.80 -15.31
CA LEU A 692 12.00 26.02 -16.33
C LEU A 692 12.39 26.92 -17.50
N SER A 693 13.70 27.21 -17.64
CA SER A 693 14.21 27.89 -18.84
C SER A 693 14.42 26.88 -19.98
N PRO A 694 14.47 27.34 -21.25
CA PRO A 694 14.78 26.47 -22.39
C PRO A 694 16.11 25.72 -22.24
N GLU A 695 17.13 26.36 -21.66
CA GLU A 695 18.45 25.77 -21.43
C GLU A 695 18.38 24.67 -20.37
N LEU A 696 17.70 24.93 -19.24
CA LEU A 696 17.48 23.91 -18.20
C LEU A 696 16.63 22.75 -18.71
N TYR A 697 15.65 23.00 -19.59
CA TYR A 697 14.86 21.94 -20.20
C TYR A 697 15.69 21.02 -21.10
N GLN A 698 16.68 21.56 -21.82
CA GLN A 698 17.58 20.75 -22.63
C GLN A 698 18.54 19.90 -21.78
N GLN A 699 18.99 20.43 -20.65
CA GLN A 699 19.97 19.76 -19.78
C GLN A 699 19.33 18.76 -18.79
N ASP A 700 18.20 19.13 -18.19
CA ASP A 700 17.50 18.33 -17.20
C ASP A 700 15.96 18.40 -17.38
N PRO A 701 15.42 17.84 -18.47
CA PRO A 701 13.99 17.93 -18.78
C PRO A 701 13.10 17.32 -17.69
N ARG A 702 13.58 16.29 -16.99
CA ARG A 702 12.82 15.52 -15.99
C ARG A 702 13.14 15.89 -14.54
N ASN A 703 13.93 16.94 -14.32
CA ASN A 703 14.42 17.34 -12.98
C ASN A 703 15.14 16.19 -12.25
N LYS A 704 15.85 15.31 -12.98
CA LYS A 704 16.57 14.15 -12.45
C LYS A 704 17.72 14.57 -11.54
N TRP A 705 18.33 15.72 -11.81
CA TRP A 705 19.46 16.28 -11.06
C TRP A 705 19.03 17.39 -10.09
N TYR A 706 17.71 17.56 -9.91
CA TYR A 706 17.10 18.53 -9.01
C TYR A 706 17.64 19.96 -9.20
N ALA A 707 17.84 20.38 -10.45
CA ALA A 707 18.33 21.73 -10.78
C ALA A 707 17.28 22.84 -10.54
N ARG A 708 16.04 22.45 -10.24
CA ARG A 708 14.91 23.33 -9.92
C ARG A 708 13.99 22.70 -8.88
N GLY A 709 13.11 23.52 -8.30
CA GLY A 709 12.07 23.07 -7.38
C GLY A 709 11.05 22.12 -8.01
N PRO A 710 10.33 21.34 -7.20
CA PRO A 710 9.32 20.42 -7.70
C PRO A 710 8.04 21.16 -8.13
N ARG A 711 7.47 20.74 -9.26
CA ARG A 711 6.20 21.24 -9.79
C ARG A 711 5.39 20.07 -10.35
N ILE A 712 4.27 19.75 -9.70
CA ILE A 712 3.50 18.51 -9.98
C ILE A 712 1.99 18.82 -9.90
N ARG A 713 1.23 18.21 -10.82
CA ARG A 713 -0.24 18.20 -10.80
C ARG A 713 -0.74 17.56 -9.49
N LEU A 714 -1.67 18.20 -8.81
CA LEU A 714 -2.22 17.76 -7.51
C LEU A 714 -3.04 16.47 -7.66
N SER A 715 -3.10 15.61 -6.64
CA SER A 715 -3.95 14.41 -6.75
C SER A 715 -5.44 14.78 -6.84
N SER A 716 -6.28 13.84 -7.29
CA SER A 716 -7.73 14.01 -7.33
C SER A 716 -8.30 14.52 -6.01
N GLU A 717 -7.82 13.96 -4.90
CA GLU A 717 -8.23 14.34 -3.55
C GLU A 717 -7.84 15.79 -3.24
N GLN A 718 -6.59 16.18 -3.54
CA GLN A 718 -6.10 17.53 -3.29
C GLN A 718 -6.82 18.58 -4.15
N ILE A 719 -7.15 18.26 -5.41
CA ILE A 719 -7.89 19.16 -6.30
C ILE A 719 -9.29 19.44 -5.73
N ARG A 720 -10.02 18.39 -5.34
CA ARG A 720 -11.35 18.53 -4.73
C ARG A 720 -11.27 19.26 -3.38
N ASP A 721 -10.38 18.83 -2.50
CA ASP A 721 -10.27 19.37 -1.14
C ASP A 721 -9.88 20.85 -1.17
N GLN A 722 -8.99 21.26 -2.07
CA GLN A 722 -8.65 22.66 -2.25
C GLN A 722 -9.82 23.49 -2.79
N ALA A 723 -10.61 22.98 -3.74
CA ALA A 723 -11.79 23.68 -4.25
C ALA A 723 -12.82 23.92 -3.14
N LEU A 724 -13.05 22.91 -2.29
CA LEU A 724 -13.89 23.06 -1.10
C LEU A 724 -13.28 24.03 -0.08
N TYR A 725 -11.96 24.03 0.10
CA TYR A 725 -11.28 24.92 1.04
C TYR A 725 -11.42 26.39 0.65
N VAL A 726 -11.07 26.75 -0.59
CA VAL A 726 -11.07 28.16 -1.03
C VAL A 726 -12.49 28.73 -1.12
N SER A 727 -13.47 27.90 -1.47
CA SER A 727 -14.90 28.25 -1.47
C SER A 727 -15.50 28.35 -0.06
N GLY A 728 -14.84 27.78 0.96
CA GLY A 728 -15.32 27.79 2.34
C GLY A 728 -16.34 26.69 2.66
N LEU A 729 -16.44 25.67 1.80
CA LEU A 729 -17.34 24.52 1.97
C LEU A 729 -16.72 23.38 2.77
N LEU A 730 -15.40 23.27 2.80
CA LEU A 730 -14.70 22.10 3.37
C LEU A 730 -15.10 21.86 4.84
N SER A 731 -15.65 20.68 5.13
CA SER A 731 -15.94 20.26 6.50
C SER A 731 -14.66 19.85 7.24
N PRO A 732 -14.49 20.24 8.52
CA PRO A 732 -13.37 19.80 9.35
C PRO A 732 -13.58 18.41 9.97
N GLU A 733 -14.70 17.74 9.71
CA GLU A 733 -15.03 16.45 10.32
C GLU A 733 -14.10 15.32 9.87
N MET A 734 -13.46 14.68 10.85
CA MET A 734 -12.54 13.57 10.66
C MET A 734 -13.14 12.25 11.14
N TYR A 735 -12.70 11.15 10.53
CA TYR A 735 -13.03 9.76 10.93
C TYR A 735 -14.49 9.37 10.70
N GLY A 736 -14.82 8.10 10.91
CA GLY A 736 -16.20 7.60 10.79
C GLY A 736 -16.54 7.00 9.42
N PRO A 737 -17.81 6.70 9.13
CA PRO A 737 -18.21 6.09 7.87
C PRO A 737 -17.82 6.94 6.63
N PRO A 738 -17.66 6.29 5.46
CA PRO A 738 -17.46 7.01 4.21
C PRO A 738 -18.69 7.83 3.80
N VAL A 739 -18.46 8.86 2.99
CA VAL A 739 -19.48 9.78 2.49
C VAL A 739 -19.64 9.70 0.97
N MET A 740 -20.82 10.03 0.48
CA MET A 740 -21.18 10.01 -0.93
C MET A 740 -21.50 11.44 -1.37
N PRO A 741 -20.48 12.25 -1.79
CA PRO A 741 -20.71 13.58 -2.35
C PRO A 741 -21.55 13.51 -3.63
N PHE A 742 -21.94 14.64 -4.21
CA PHE A 742 -22.74 14.60 -5.45
C PHE A 742 -22.08 13.77 -6.55
N GLN A 743 -22.88 12.94 -7.22
CA GLN A 743 -22.53 12.20 -8.43
C GLN A 743 -23.73 12.24 -9.38
N PRO A 744 -23.54 12.41 -10.70
CA PRO A 744 -24.63 12.29 -11.66
C PRO A 744 -25.35 10.93 -11.58
N GLU A 745 -26.66 10.94 -11.85
CA GLU A 745 -27.47 9.71 -11.91
C GLU A 745 -26.99 8.78 -13.04
N GLY A 746 -27.19 7.47 -12.86
CA GLY A 746 -26.87 6.45 -13.87
C GLY A 746 -25.40 6.04 -13.98
N ILE A 747 -24.51 6.58 -13.14
CA ILE A 747 -23.10 6.15 -13.10
C ILE A 747 -22.93 4.89 -12.25
N TRP A 748 -23.69 4.78 -11.16
CA TRP A 748 -23.72 3.58 -10.33
C TRP A 748 -25.05 2.85 -10.55
N GLU A 749 -24.96 1.70 -11.22
CA GLU A 749 -26.04 0.72 -11.31
C GLU A 749 -25.59 -0.58 -10.64
N THR A 750 -26.41 -1.16 -9.76
CA THR A 750 -26.17 -2.50 -9.20
C THR A 750 -27.18 -3.49 -9.73
N VAL A 751 -26.69 -4.62 -10.23
CA VAL A 751 -27.55 -5.71 -10.72
C VAL A 751 -27.97 -6.65 -9.58
N TYR A 752 -27.12 -6.80 -8.55
CA TYR A 752 -27.25 -7.88 -7.56
C TYR A 752 -27.90 -7.50 -6.23
N ASN A 753 -27.72 -6.26 -5.74
CA ASN A 753 -28.06 -5.92 -4.34
C ASN A 753 -28.92 -4.66 -4.17
N GLY A 754 -29.23 -3.93 -5.25
CA GLY A 754 -30.04 -2.71 -5.21
C GLY A 754 -29.39 -1.56 -4.44
N GLU A 755 -28.09 -1.64 -4.14
CA GLU A 755 -27.34 -0.51 -3.59
C GLU A 755 -27.24 0.60 -4.62
N SER A 756 -27.30 1.84 -4.15
CA SER A 756 -27.25 3.04 -4.98
C SER A 756 -26.43 4.12 -4.28
N TRP A 757 -25.91 5.06 -5.08
CA TRP A 757 -25.26 6.25 -4.56
C TRP A 757 -26.28 7.11 -3.81
N LYS A 758 -26.14 7.23 -2.49
CA LYS A 758 -27.01 8.04 -1.62
C LYS A 758 -26.29 9.31 -1.24
N LEU A 759 -26.68 10.44 -1.84
CA LEU A 759 -26.09 11.74 -1.55
C LEU A 759 -26.07 12.01 -0.04
N SER A 760 -24.88 12.24 0.51
CA SER A 760 -24.70 12.63 1.91
C SER A 760 -25.35 13.99 2.19
N GLU A 761 -25.95 14.12 3.37
CA GLU A 761 -26.64 15.34 3.81
C GLU A 761 -25.69 16.27 4.60
N GLY A 762 -26.07 17.55 4.75
CA GLY A 762 -25.36 18.48 5.63
C GLY A 762 -23.90 18.72 5.23
N GLU A 763 -23.00 18.70 6.22
CA GLU A 763 -21.56 18.91 5.99
C GLU A 763 -20.83 17.67 5.46
N ASP A 764 -21.43 16.48 5.58
CA ASP A 764 -20.81 15.21 5.16
C ASP A 764 -20.48 15.20 3.66
N LYS A 765 -21.32 15.80 2.81
CA LYS A 765 -21.02 15.92 1.36
C LYS A 765 -19.79 16.76 1.04
N HIS A 766 -19.33 17.59 1.99
CA HIS A 766 -18.17 18.47 1.86
C HIS A 766 -16.98 18.03 2.71
N ARG A 767 -17.02 16.82 3.28
CA ARG A 767 -15.85 16.22 3.92
C ARG A 767 -14.75 15.96 2.91
N ARG A 768 -13.53 15.84 3.43
CA ARG A 768 -12.34 15.55 2.63
C ARG A 768 -12.50 14.32 1.75
N ALA A 769 -11.88 14.37 0.58
CA ALA A 769 -11.94 13.35 -0.45
C ALA A 769 -11.45 11.96 0.02
N VAL A 770 -10.58 11.89 1.04
CA VAL A 770 -10.16 10.63 1.65
C VAL A 770 -11.32 9.85 2.30
N TYR A 771 -12.42 10.53 2.65
CA TYR A 771 -13.65 9.93 3.19
C TYR A 771 -14.67 9.56 2.12
N THR A 772 -14.43 9.86 0.85
CA THR A 772 -15.37 9.53 -0.23
C THR A 772 -15.47 8.02 -0.40
N PHE A 773 -16.70 7.51 -0.45
CA PHE A 773 -17.01 6.09 -0.64
C PHE A 773 -16.34 5.57 -1.92
N LEU A 774 -15.58 4.48 -1.77
CA LEU A 774 -14.83 3.88 -2.86
C LEU A 774 -15.38 2.49 -3.19
N LYS A 775 -16.14 2.45 -4.30
CA LYS A 775 -16.54 1.21 -4.96
C LYS A 775 -15.50 0.79 -6.00
N ARG A 776 -15.07 -0.46 -5.99
CA ARG A 776 -13.99 -0.95 -6.86
C ARG A 776 -14.37 -0.96 -8.34
N THR A 777 -15.55 -1.48 -8.66
CA THR A 777 -16.05 -1.64 -10.04
C THR A 777 -16.61 -0.36 -10.65
N SER A 778 -16.96 0.63 -9.83
CA SER A 778 -17.40 1.96 -10.27
C SER A 778 -16.89 3.04 -9.29
N PRO A 779 -15.59 3.35 -9.32
CA PRO A 779 -15.01 4.36 -8.44
C PRO A 779 -15.55 5.76 -8.75
N TYR A 780 -15.35 6.70 -7.81
CA TYR A 780 -15.85 8.06 -7.98
C TYR A 780 -15.29 8.73 -9.28
N PRO A 781 -16.14 9.19 -10.22
CA PRO A 781 -15.73 9.49 -11.60
C PRO A 781 -14.64 10.55 -11.75
N SER A 782 -14.73 11.62 -10.97
CA SER A 782 -13.72 12.69 -10.99
C SER A 782 -12.37 12.17 -10.48
N PHE A 783 -12.36 11.20 -9.56
CA PHE A 783 -11.10 10.62 -9.07
C PHE A 783 -10.39 9.82 -10.16
N ILE A 784 -11.12 8.99 -10.91
CA ILE A 784 -10.56 8.23 -12.04
C ILE A 784 -10.06 9.18 -13.13
N THR A 785 -10.81 10.25 -13.42
CA THR A 785 -10.39 11.25 -14.41
C THR A 785 -9.07 11.93 -14.01
N PHE A 786 -8.82 12.12 -12.71
CA PHE A 786 -7.58 12.65 -12.14
C PHE A 786 -6.61 11.56 -11.65
N ASP A 787 -6.59 10.41 -12.35
CA ASP A 787 -5.61 9.32 -12.23
C ASP A 787 -5.60 8.57 -10.87
N ALA A 788 -6.69 8.59 -10.09
CA ALA A 788 -6.84 7.69 -8.95
C ALA A 788 -7.05 6.23 -9.42
N GLY A 789 -6.62 5.26 -8.60
CA GLY A 789 -6.81 3.83 -8.90
C GLY A 789 -8.19 3.30 -8.51
N SER A 790 -8.64 2.23 -9.17
CA SER A 790 -9.84 1.46 -8.79
C SER A 790 -9.69 0.66 -7.49
N ARG A 791 -8.44 0.56 -7.00
CA ARG A 791 -8.00 -0.18 -5.81
C ARG A 791 -8.04 -1.70 -5.95
N GLU A 792 -8.50 -2.27 -7.06
CA GLU A 792 -8.58 -3.74 -7.26
C GLU A 792 -7.22 -4.44 -7.04
N VAL A 793 -6.13 -3.76 -7.39
CA VAL A 793 -4.75 -4.18 -7.16
C VAL A 793 -3.96 -3.08 -6.46
N CYS A 794 -2.82 -3.46 -5.85
CA CYS A 794 -1.88 -2.50 -5.27
C CYS A 794 -1.42 -1.50 -6.36
N VAL A 795 -1.42 -0.21 -6.03
CA VAL A 795 -0.93 0.84 -6.93
C VAL A 795 0.23 1.57 -6.25
N SER A 796 1.47 1.14 -6.55
CA SER A 796 2.67 1.77 -6.01
C SER A 796 2.95 3.18 -6.52
N LYS A 797 2.44 3.51 -7.71
CA LYS A 797 2.61 4.82 -8.35
C LYS A 797 1.37 5.15 -9.17
N ARG A 798 0.73 6.29 -8.86
CA ARG A 798 -0.28 6.88 -9.74
C ARG A 798 0.39 7.49 -10.95
N ILE A 799 -0.17 7.27 -12.13
CA ILE A 799 0.23 8.01 -13.33
C ILE A 799 -0.20 9.47 -13.16
N VAL A 800 0.58 10.41 -13.68
CA VAL A 800 0.21 11.83 -13.67
C VAL A 800 -0.02 12.28 -15.10
N THR A 801 -1.30 12.43 -15.48
CA THR A 801 -1.70 12.93 -16.78
C THR A 801 -2.25 14.35 -16.70
N ASN A 802 -2.18 15.07 -17.83
CA ASN A 802 -2.83 16.35 -18.05
C ASN A 802 -3.64 16.23 -19.34
N THR A 803 -4.95 16.03 -19.24
CA THR A 803 -5.83 15.78 -20.39
C THR A 803 -6.91 16.87 -20.52
N PRO A 804 -7.45 17.13 -21.72
CA PRO A 804 -8.59 18.05 -21.88
C PRO A 804 -9.82 17.62 -21.07
N LEU A 805 -10.02 16.31 -20.86
CA LEU A 805 -11.15 15.78 -20.08
C LEU A 805 -11.08 16.23 -18.61
N GLN A 806 -9.89 16.29 -18.02
CA GLN A 806 -9.69 16.79 -16.65
C GLN A 806 -10.12 18.25 -16.52
N ALA A 807 -9.79 19.09 -17.52
CA ALA A 807 -10.25 20.47 -17.54
C ALA A 807 -11.77 20.59 -17.71
N LEU A 808 -12.41 19.64 -18.41
CA LEU A 808 -13.87 19.60 -18.51
C LEU A 808 -14.52 19.18 -17.19
N VAL A 809 -13.89 18.30 -16.39
CA VAL A 809 -14.41 17.94 -15.06
C VAL A 809 -14.44 19.15 -14.14
N THR A 810 -13.34 19.90 -14.01
CA THR A 810 -13.28 21.10 -13.16
C THR A 810 -14.21 22.22 -13.61
N LEU A 811 -14.58 22.26 -14.89
CA LEU A 811 -15.56 23.22 -15.42
C LEU A 811 -17.01 22.79 -15.23
N ASN A 812 -17.33 21.49 -15.30
CA ASN A 812 -18.71 21.02 -15.45
C ASN A 812 -19.21 20.10 -14.34
N ASP A 813 -18.32 19.47 -13.56
CA ASP A 813 -18.75 18.59 -12.48
C ASP A 813 -19.44 19.43 -11.38
N PRO A 814 -20.65 19.06 -10.92
CA PRO A 814 -21.42 19.87 -9.99
C PRO A 814 -20.71 20.22 -8.67
N VAL A 815 -19.75 19.39 -8.23
CA VAL A 815 -18.95 19.70 -7.04
C VAL A 815 -18.08 20.96 -7.26
N PHE A 816 -17.54 21.14 -8.46
CA PHE A 816 -16.73 22.32 -8.79
C PHE A 816 -17.60 23.54 -9.13
N LEU A 817 -18.81 23.34 -9.66
CA LEU A 817 -19.77 24.41 -9.87
C LEU A 817 -20.29 24.98 -8.55
N GLU A 818 -20.63 24.11 -7.57
CA GLU A 818 -20.99 24.53 -6.21
C GLU A 818 -19.83 25.30 -5.56
N ALA A 819 -18.61 24.79 -5.64
CA ALA A 819 -17.42 25.47 -5.12
C ALA A 819 -17.17 26.82 -5.82
N ALA A 820 -17.35 26.90 -7.14
CA ALA A 820 -17.21 28.15 -7.90
C ALA A 820 -18.25 29.19 -7.48
N PHE A 821 -19.50 28.77 -7.25
CA PHE A 821 -20.56 29.64 -6.78
C PHE A 821 -20.22 30.27 -5.42
N HIS A 822 -19.83 29.46 -4.44
CA HIS A 822 -19.46 29.95 -3.12
C HIS A 822 -18.18 30.80 -3.14
N LEU A 823 -17.21 30.46 -3.98
CA LEU A 823 -16.04 31.33 -4.20
C LEU A 823 -16.45 32.67 -4.84
N GLY A 824 -17.37 32.65 -5.82
CA GLY A 824 -17.93 33.84 -6.46
C GLY A 824 -18.64 34.76 -5.45
N GLN A 825 -19.40 34.19 -4.50
CA GLN A 825 -19.99 34.95 -3.40
C GLN A 825 -18.94 35.67 -2.55
N LYS A 826 -17.85 34.98 -2.18
CA LYS A 826 -16.74 35.59 -1.43
C LYS A 826 -16.06 36.71 -2.22
N MET A 827 -15.85 36.51 -3.52
CA MET A 827 -15.28 37.51 -4.43
C MET A 827 -16.17 38.76 -4.54
N LYS A 828 -17.49 38.56 -4.72
CA LYS A 828 -18.46 39.66 -4.78
C LYS A 828 -18.51 40.44 -3.46
N ASN A 829 -18.58 39.74 -2.34
CA ASN A 829 -18.63 40.38 -1.02
C ASN A 829 -17.35 41.19 -0.72
N TYR A 830 -16.21 40.74 -1.22
CA TYR A 830 -14.93 41.46 -1.08
C TYR A 830 -14.76 42.61 -2.08
N SER A 831 -15.49 42.60 -3.20
CA SER A 831 -15.31 43.55 -4.30
C SER A 831 -15.56 45.00 -3.86
N ASP A 832 -16.53 45.21 -2.95
CA ASP A 832 -17.01 46.54 -2.55
C ASP A 832 -17.31 47.44 -3.77
N ASN A 833 -18.04 46.89 -4.74
CA ASN A 833 -18.36 47.49 -6.05
C ASN A 833 -17.15 47.73 -6.98
N ASP A 834 -15.99 47.12 -6.69
CA ASP A 834 -14.81 47.12 -7.56
C ASP A 834 -14.49 45.68 -7.99
N SER A 835 -14.91 45.33 -9.21
CA SER A 835 -14.71 43.98 -9.77
C SER A 835 -13.24 43.56 -9.82
N LEU A 836 -12.32 44.50 -10.04
CA LEU A 836 -10.88 44.19 -10.07
C LEU A 836 -10.39 43.71 -8.69
N LYS A 837 -10.89 44.31 -7.60
CA LYS A 837 -10.57 43.85 -6.24
C LYS A 837 -11.12 42.45 -5.97
N GLY A 838 -12.37 42.18 -6.37
CA GLY A 838 -12.97 40.86 -6.23
C GLY A 838 -12.21 39.77 -6.99
N ILE A 839 -11.79 40.06 -8.23
CA ILE A 839 -10.98 39.14 -9.05
C ILE A 839 -9.59 38.92 -8.43
N ALA A 840 -8.92 39.99 -7.98
CA ALA A 840 -7.62 39.88 -7.33
C ALA A 840 -7.68 39.01 -6.07
N PHE A 841 -8.71 39.22 -5.24
CA PHE A 841 -8.95 38.46 -4.03
C PHE A 841 -9.20 36.98 -4.32
N GLY A 842 -10.07 36.65 -5.28
CA GLY A 842 -10.32 35.26 -5.68
C GLY A 842 -9.06 34.56 -6.19
N TYR A 843 -8.25 35.25 -7.01
CA TYR A 843 -6.98 34.72 -7.48
C TYR A 843 -6.00 34.48 -6.32
N GLU A 844 -5.87 35.42 -5.38
CA GLU A 844 -4.98 35.27 -4.22
C GLU A 844 -5.44 34.15 -3.29
N LEU A 845 -6.74 33.92 -3.09
CA LEU A 845 -7.23 32.75 -2.36
C LEU A 845 -6.84 31.43 -3.05
N CYS A 846 -6.96 31.38 -4.37
CA CYS A 846 -6.72 30.17 -5.15
C CYS A 846 -5.23 29.81 -5.26
N VAL A 847 -4.33 30.80 -5.42
CA VAL A 847 -2.91 30.54 -5.72
C VAL A 847 -1.93 31.19 -4.73
N ILE A 848 -2.42 31.95 -3.75
CA ILE A 848 -1.63 32.63 -2.68
C ILE A 848 -0.64 33.65 -3.23
N SER A 849 -0.72 33.96 -4.52
CA SER A 849 0.16 34.90 -5.22
C SER A 849 -0.65 36.05 -5.80
N SER A 850 -0.02 37.20 -5.96
CA SER A 850 -0.67 38.35 -6.60
C SER A 850 -0.86 38.10 -8.10
N ILE A 851 -2.02 38.48 -8.63
CA ILE A 851 -2.33 38.33 -10.04
C ILE A 851 -1.51 39.30 -10.90
N SER A 852 -0.94 38.80 -11.99
CA SER A 852 -0.25 39.64 -12.99
C SER A 852 -1.24 40.48 -13.78
N GLN A 853 -0.82 41.67 -14.22
CA GLN A 853 -1.65 42.60 -15.01
C GLN A 853 -2.31 41.95 -16.23
N SER A 854 -1.57 41.11 -16.99
CA SER A 854 -2.10 40.43 -18.17
C SER A 854 -3.23 39.44 -17.85
N LYS A 855 -3.08 38.64 -16.78
CA LYS A 855 -4.13 37.71 -16.31
C LYS A 855 -5.34 38.49 -15.77
N MET A 856 -5.11 39.60 -15.06
CA MET A 856 -6.17 40.45 -14.55
C MET A 856 -7.04 40.99 -15.69
N GLU A 857 -6.42 41.48 -16.76
CA GLU A 857 -7.14 41.99 -17.94
C GLU A 857 -8.01 40.91 -18.59
N ILE A 858 -7.50 39.68 -18.72
CA ILE A 858 -8.25 38.55 -19.28
C ILE A 858 -9.45 38.18 -18.41
N LEU A 859 -9.26 37.98 -17.10
CA LEU A 859 -10.34 37.62 -16.19
C LEU A 859 -11.38 38.73 -16.04
N HIS A 860 -10.95 39.99 -16.11
CA HIS A 860 -11.88 41.12 -16.07
C HIS A 860 -12.68 41.27 -17.37
N SER A 861 -12.11 40.90 -18.53
CA SER A 861 -12.90 40.79 -19.78
C SER A 861 -13.97 39.73 -19.65
N LEU A 862 -13.60 38.53 -19.16
CA LEU A 862 -14.53 37.44 -18.90
C LEU A 862 -15.67 37.86 -17.97
N TYR A 863 -15.33 38.55 -16.87
CA TYR A 863 -16.32 39.10 -15.94
C TYR A 863 -17.32 40.04 -16.64
N LYS A 864 -16.82 41.00 -17.43
CA LYS A 864 -17.67 41.98 -18.12
C LYS A 864 -18.58 41.33 -19.17
N GLU A 865 -18.05 40.36 -19.90
CA GLU A 865 -18.80 39.59 -20.89
C GLU A 865 -19.92 38.78 -20.22
N ALA A 866 -19.59 38.05 -19.15
CA ALA A 866 -20.57 37.29 -18.38
C ALA A 866 -21.64 38.20 -17.75
N LEU A 867 -21.23 39.32 -17.13
CA LEU A 867 -22.15 40.30 -16.55
C LEU A 867 -23.14 40.83 -17.59
N SER A 868 -22.64 41.22 -18.77
CA SER A 868 -23.49 41.72 -19.84
C SER A 868 -24.47 40.67 -20.36
N GLU A 869 -24.08 39.38 -20.37
CA GLU A 869 -24.96 38.30 -20.77
C GLU A 869 -26.08 38.06 -19.74
N TYR A 870 -25.75 37.94 -18.45
CA TYR A 870 -26.73 37.71 -17.39
C TYR A 870 -27.66 38.92 -17.17
N GLU A 871 -27.21 40.14 -17.44
CA GLU A 871 -28.08 41.33 -17.46
C GLU A 871 -29.08 41.31 -18.63
N LYS A 872 -28.68 40.77 -19.79
CA LYS A 872 -29.54 40.66 -20.98
C LYS A 872 -30.49 39.47 -20.91
N LYS A 873 -30.08 38.40 -20.23
CA LYS A 873 -30.79 37.13 -20.09
C LYS A 873 -30.87 36.69 -18.62
N PRO A 874 -31.65 37.38 -17.77
CA PRO A 874 -31.75 37.03 -16.35
C PRO A 874 -32.23 35.61 -16.09
N GLU A 875 -32.93 34.99 -17.03
CA GLU A 875 -33.37 33.59 -16.98
C GLU A 875 -32.22 32.59 -16.85
N LEU A 876 -31.03 32.91 -17.40
CA LEU A 876 -29.85 32.03 -17.32
C LEU A 876 -29.22 32.00 -15.92
N ILE A 877 -29.56 32.96 -15.05
CA ILE A 877 -29.01 33.01 -13.69
C ILE A 877 -29.43 31.76 -12.90
N ALA A 878 -30.68 31.31 -13.09
CA ALA A 878 -31.22 30.12 -12.43
C ALA A 878 -30.57 28.81 -12.90
N GLU A 879 -29.86 28.81 -14.03
CA GLU A 879 -29.12 27.63 -14.50
C GLU A 879 -27.76 27.48 -13.80
N LEU A 880 -27.21 28.56 -13.24
CA LEU A 880 -25.88 28.59 -12.61
C LEU A 880 -25.92 28.75 -11.10
N ILE A 881 -26.88 29.54 -10.59
CA ILE A 881 -27.02 29.82 -9.16
C ILE A 881 -28.08 28.89 -8.57
N PRO A 882 -27.76 28.15 -7.48
CA PRO A 882 -28.74 27.30 -6.80
C PRO A 882 -29.97 28.08 -6.34
N ASP A 883 -31.16 27.47 -6.45
CA ASP A 883 -32.43 28.10 -6.05
C ASP A 883 -32.47 28.51 -4.58
N GLU A 884 -31.70 27.82 -3.72
CA GLU A 884 -31.58 28.10 -2.29
C GLU A 884 -30.68 29.30 -1.96
N ALA A 885 -30.07 29.93 -2.97
CA ALA A 885 -29.21 31.09 -2.77
C ALA A 885 -30.02 32.32 -2.30
N ASN A 886 -29.49 33.01 -1.29
CA ASN A 886 -30.11 34.23 -0.74
C ASN A 886 -30.04 35.43 -1.69
N GLU A 887 -29.22 35.37 -2.74
CA GLU A 887 -29.04 36.43 -3.72
C GLU A 887 -28.87 35.84 -5.12
N ASN A 888 -29.71 36.25 -6.06
CA ASN A 888 -29.65 35.87 -7.46
C ASN A 888 -29.45 37.12 -8.32
N SER A 889 -28.18 37.55 -8.46
CA SER A 889 -27.81 38.74 -9.23
C SER A 889 -26.90 38.40 -10.40
N ALA A 890 -26.99 39.19 -11.49
CA ALA A 890 -26.10 39.06 -12.64
C ALA A 890 -24.63 39.25 -12.27
N GLU A 891 -24.38 40.09 -11.25
CA GLU A 891 -23.04 40.30 -10.68
C GLU A 891 -22.49 39.02 -10.05
N LEU A 892 -23.30 38.33 -9.23
CA LEU A 892 -22.90 37.09 -8.61
C LEU A 892 -22.66 36.00 -9.67
N ALA A 893 -23.55 35.88 -10.66
CA ALA A 893 -23.38 34.93 -11.76
C ALA A 893 -22.06 35.19 -12.53
N ALA A 894 -21.73 36.45 -12.82
CA ALA A 894 -20.48 36.81 -13.47
C ALA A 894 -19.24 36.47 -12.62
N PHE A 895 -19.29 36.71 -11.30
CA PHE A 895 -18.22 36.29 -10.39
C PHE A 895 -18.09 34.76 -10.31
N THR A 896 -19.20 34.02 -10.33
CA THR A 896 -19.20 32.55 -10.36
C THR A 896 -18.51 32.00 -11.62
N VAL A 897 -18.74 32.61 -12.79
CA VAL A 897 -18.03 32.24 -14.03
C VAL A 897 -16.53 32.47 -13.91
N VAL A 898 -16.12 33.61 -13.34
CA VAL A 898 -14.69 33.88 -13.12
C VAL A 898 -14.11 32.91 -12.09
N ALA A 899 -14.82 32.62 -11.00
CA ALA A 899 -14.41 31.67 -9.99
C ALA A 899 -14.22 30.26 -10.58
N ASN A 900 -15.13 29.81 -11.45
CA ASN A 900 -15.00 28.55 -12.16
C ASN A 900 -13.74 28.51 -13.04
N ALA A 901 -13.45 29.61 -13.76
CA ALA A 901 -12.20 29.74 -14.52
C ALA A 901 -10.95 29.72 -13.61
N LEU A 902 -11.00 30.33 -12.42
CA LEU A 902 -9.92 30.30 -11.43
C LEU A 902 -9.63 28.88 -10.92
N LEU A 903 -10.67 28.10 -10.61
CA LEU A 903 -10.55 26.70 -10.18
C LEU A 903 -10.02 25.77 -11.29
N ASN A 904 -10.03 26.23 -12.55
CA ASN A 904 -9.51 25.49 -13.70
C ASN A 904 -8.10 25.93 -14.15
N LEU A 905 -7.47 26.86 -13.43
CA LEU A 905 -6.12 27.31 -13.77
C LEU A 905 -5.08 26.21 -13.52
N ASP A 906 -4.09 26.09 -14.41
CA ASP A 906 -2.93 25.22 -14.21
C ASP A 906 -2.20 25.51 -12.89
N GLU A 907 -2.15 26.77 -12.44
CA GLU A 907 -1.58 27.17 -11.14
C GLU A 907 -2.41 26.74 -9.93
N PHE A 908 -3.72 26.53 -10.12
CA PHE A 908 -4.60 26.01 -9.09
C PHE A 908 -4.46 24.48 -9.00
N LEU A 909 -4.40 23.81 -10.14
CA LEU A 909 -4.31 22.35 -10.28
C LEU A 909 -2.91 21.78 -10.05
N THR A 910 -1.90 22.65 -9.93
CA THR A 910 -0.48 22.26 -9.78
C THR A 910 0.11 22.88 -8.53
N LYS A 911 0.94 22.12 -7.80
CA LYS A 911 1.77 22.69 -6.74
C LYS A 911 2.91 23.51 -7.35
N PRO A 912 3.14 24.76 -6.90
CA PRO A 912 4.04 25.71 -7.55
C PRO A 912 5.52 25.34 -7.42
#